data_AF-A0AAW2WNY1-F1
#
_entry.id   AF-A0AAW2WNY1-F1
#
_cell.length_a   1.000
_cell.length_b   1.000
_cell.length_c   1.000
_cell.angle_alpha   90.00
_cell.angle_beta   90.00
_cell.angle_gamma   90.00
#
_symmetry.space_group_name_H-M   'P 1'
#
loop_
_entity.id
_entity.type
_entity.pdbx_description
1 polymer ?
#
loop_
_entity_poly.entity_id
_entity_poly.type
_entity_poly.pdbx_seq_one_letter_code
_entity_poly.pdbx_strand_id
1 'polypeptide(L)'
;MGPGELPYIMAASPELGRKPKSEEIAKLANSPLAAAPRFRVSQGGDNLEYFIKKKLSVWCRLHNGIWESGQIQSTSGEKASVLLSDGSVATVPTQELLPANPDILEGVDDLIQLSYLNEPSVLHNLHYRFAQDTVYSKAGPVLVAVNPFKDVQLYGNDFITAYRQNLLDSPHVYAVADAAYNEMMTEGINQSIIISGESGAGKTETAKIAMQYLAAVVGGSSGIEPEVLETSCILEAFGNAKTARNDNSSRFSRVVQLAKGERSYHIFYQLCAGGSGLRGRLRLKRACDYTYLNQSDCLVIHDVDDAHKFHMLMGALDTVKICRDDQEQVFEMLAAVLWLGNISFRVIDHENHIDVIADEAVSNAACLIGCGIQDLIRALSTHSIQAGKEKVARRLTLRQAIDTRDSLAKFIYGSLFDWLVEKINVSLATGKQHTGRSISILDIYGFESFKRNSFEQFCINYANERLQQHFNRHLFKLAQEKPLGLISLLDEESKFPKATHLTFAMKLKQHLKSNRCFKGERGGAFSIRHYAGEVLYDTGEFLEKNRDALHSEIVQLLSSCTACQLPQWFASVLEQSEKITNSSFQLGRPAYQKQSVATKFKGQLFKLMQQLESTTPHFIRCIKPNNKQIPGAFEKDLVLEQLRSCGVLEVVRISRSGYPTRMTHQEFTRR
;
A
#
# COMPACT_ATOMS: atom_id res chain seq x y z
N MET A 1 45.59 -49.37 19.82
CA MET A 1 45.87 -47.93 20.00
C MET A 1 44.60 -47.18 19.65
N GLY A 2 43.92 -46.55 20.62
CA GLY A 2 42.76 -45.70 20.31
C GLY A 2 43.19 -44.30 19.83
N PRO A 3 42.27 -43.34 19.75
CA PRO A 3 40.88 -43.41 19.30
C PRO A 3 40.57 -42.31 18.24
N GLY A 4 39.39 -42.35 17.62
CA GLY A 4 38.90 -41.32 16.69
C GLY A 4 37.42 -41.53 16.33
N GLU A 5 36.56 -40.91 17.12
CA GLU A 5 35.09 -40.76 17.06
C GLU A 5 34.60 -40.25 15.67
N LEU A 6 33.38 -40.50 15.16
CA LEU A 6 32.03 -40.65 15.74
C LEU A 6 31.18 -41.68 14.96
N PRO A 7 30.19 -42.36 15.60
CA PRO A 7 29.24 -43.24 14.95
C PRO A 7 27.79 -42.69 14.85
N TYR A 8 27.14 -43.10 13.75
CA TYR A 8 25.76 -43.59 13.62
C TYR A 8 24.53 -42.70 13.90
N ILE A 9 23.91 -42.37 12.77
CA ILE A 9 22.48 -42.53 12.44
C ILE A 9 21.78 -43.59 13.30
N MET A 10 20.72 -43.19 14.02
CA MET A 10 19.58 -44.07 14.29
C MET A 10 18.27 -43.35 13.99
N ALA A 11 17.46 -44.04 13.19
CA ALA A 11 16.10 -43.69 12.82
C ALA A 11 15.18 -43.63 14.05
N ALA A 12 14.31 -42.63 14.06
CA ALA A 12 13.12 -42.61 14.92
C ALA A 12 11.89 -42.34 14.02
N SER A 13 10.92 -43.24 14.15
CA SER A 13 9.64 -43.31 13.44
C SER A 13 8.76 -42.06 13.65
N PRO A 14 7.81 -41.76 12.74
CA PRO A 14 6.92 -40.63 12.87
C PRO A 14 5.76 -40.98 13.82
N GLU A 15 5.78 -40.42 15.03
CA GLU A 15 4.54 -40.34 15.82
C GLU A 15 3.65 -39.25 15.23
N LEU A 16 2.50 -39.68 14.69
CA LEU A 16 1.38 -38.81 14.35
C LEU A 16 1.00 -37.97 15.58
N GLY A 17 1.32 -36.69 15.56
CA GLY A 17 0.75 -35.70 16.45
C GLY A 17 -0.77 -35.72 16.33
N ARG A 18 -1.45 -36.21 17.36
CA ARG A 18 -2.90 -36.13 17.51
C ARG A 18 -3.34 -34.68 17.38
N LYS A 19 -4.28 -34.40 16.46
CA LYS A 19 -5.09 -33.18 16.47
C LYS A 19 -5.69 -33.00 17.88
N PRO A 20 -5.66 -31.80 18.47
CA PRO A 20 -6.37 -31.57 19.71
C PRO A 20 -7.87 -31.77 19.46
N LYS A 21 -8.52 -32.55 20.33
CA LYS A 21 -9.98 -32.64 20.34
C LYS A 21 -10.54 -31.32 20.84
N SER A 22 -11.71 -30.93 20.33
CA SER A 22 -12.44 -29.67 20.60
C SER A 22 -12.61 -29.31 22.08
N GLU A 23 -12.41 -30.25 23.01
CA GLU A 23 -12.51 -30.05 24.46
C GLU A 23 -11.23 -29.49 25.12
N GLU A 24 -10.06 -29.55 24.47
CA GLU A 24 -8.82 -28.98 25.03
C GLU A 24 -8.66 -27.48 24.76
N ILE A 25 -9.25 -26.96 23.67
CA ILE A 25 -9.28 -25.52 23.36
C ILE A 25 -10.10 -24.75 24.42
N ALA A 26 -11.11 -25.40 25.00
CA ALA A 26 -11.94 -24.82 26.06
C ALA A 26 -11.23 -24.68 27.42
N LYS A 27 -10.12 -25.39 27.66
CA LYS A 27 -9.39 -25.34 28.95
C LYS A 27 -8.33 -24.25 29.03
N LEU A 28 -7.91 -23.68 27.90
CA LEU A 28 -7.05 -22.48 27.87
C LEU A 28 -7.83 -21.17 28.06
N ALA A 29 -9.17 -21.22 28.03
CA ALA A 29 -10.05 -20.04 28.05
C ALA A 29 -10.65 -19.69 29.42
N ASN A 30 -10.36 -20.44 30.50
CA ASN A 30 -10.98 -20.22 31.81
C ASN A 30 -9.95 -20.09 32.94
N SER A 31 -9.41 -18.88 33.08
CA SER A 31 -8.93 -18.37 34.37
C SER A 31 -9.71 -17.10 34.71
N PRO A 32 -10.48 -17.05 35.81
CA PRO A 32 -11.19 -15.85 36.20
C PRO A 32 -10.18 -14.83 36.74
N LEU A 33 -9.89 -13.79 35.95
CA LEU A 33 -9.20 -12.59 36.43
C LEU A 33 -10.09 -11.92 37.48
N ALA A 34 -9.70 -12.08 38.75
CA ALA A 34 -10.31 -11.38 39.86
C ALA A 34 -10.28 -9.86 39.60
N ALA A 35 -11.43 -9.21 39.76
CA ALA A 35 -11.60 -7.77 39.52
C ALA A 35 -10.56 -6.95 40.30
N ALA A 36 -9.66 -6.30 39.59
CA ALA A 36 -8.71 -5.36 40.17
C ALA A 36 -9.44 -4.11 40.71
N PRO A 37 -9.00 -3.51 41.83
CA PRO A 37 -9.66 -2.34 42.40
C PRO A 37 -9.59 -1.15 41.44
N ARG A 38 -10.71 -0.44 41.27
CA ARG A 38 -10.76 0.82 40.50
C ARG A 38 -9.94 1.91 41.20
N PHE A 39 -8.77 2.24 40.66
CA PHE A 39 -7.97 3.38 41.12
C PHE A 39 -8.36 4.67 40.37
N ARG A 40 -8.65 5.73 41.13
CA ARG A 40 -8.89 7.08 40.61
C ARG A 40 -7.58 7.64 40.02
N VAL A 41 -7.65 8.14 38.79
CA VAL A 41 -6.55 8.84 38.11
C VAL A 41 -6.50 10.30 38.59
N SER A 42 -5.47 10.69 39.33
CA SER A 42 -5.09 12.10 39.53
C SER A 42 -4.12 12.54 38.42
N GLN A 43 -4.29 13.77 37.93
CA GLN A 43 -3.47 14.35 36.86
C GLN A 43 -2.03 14.62 37.35
N GLY A 44 -1.08 14.24 36.48
CA GLY A 44 0.32 14.68 36.38
C GLY A 44 0.94 15.43 37.56
N GLY A 45 1.67 14.69 38.41
CA GLY A 45 2.53 15.23 39.48
C GLY A 45 2.77 14.16 40.54
N ASP A 46 1.69 13.69 41.17
CA ASP A 46 1.75 12.87 42.40
C ASP A 46 2.12 11.40 42.18
N ASN A 47 1.95 10.87 40.96
CA ASN A 47 2.19 9.44 40.70
C ASN A 47 3.66 9.05 40.76
N LEU A 48 4.59 9.88 40.27
CA LEU A 48 6.00 9.50 40.24
C LEU A 48 6.63 9.52 41.64
N GLU A 49 6.23 10.46 42.49
CA GLU A 49 6.66 10.53 43.88
C GLU A 49 6.22 9.27 44.66
N TYR A 50 5.02 8.76 44.38
CA TYR A 50 4.56 7.48 44.92
C TYR A 50 5.44 6.30 44.45
N PHE A 51 5.78 6.24 43.16
CA PHE A 51 6.65 5.20 42.60
C PHE A 51 8.04 5.22 43.22
N ILE A 52 8.61 6.41 43.42
CA ILE A 52 9.88 6.62 44.11
C ILE A 52 9.78 6.14 45.56
N LYS A 53 8.75 6.57 46.29
CA LYS A 53 8.54 6.21 47.71
C LYS A 53 8.33 4.70 47.91
N LYS A 54 7.69 4.04 46.96
CA LYS A 54 7.39 2.60 47.01
C LYS A 54 8.41 1.71 46.27
N LYS A 55 9.46 2.30 45.68
CA LYS A 55 10.47 1.59 44.87
C LYS A 55 9.85 0.71 43.78
N LEU A 56 8.80 1.22 43.14
CA LEU A 56 8.10 0.50 42.07
C LEU A 56 8.88 0.55 40.76
N SER A 57 8.55 -0.37 39.86
CA SER A 57 9.16 -0.43 38.53
C SER A 57 8.84 0.82 37.71
N VAL A 58 9.85 1.33 37.01
CA VAL A 58 9.77 2.49 36.13
C VAL A 58 10.44 2.20 34.79
N TRP A 59 10.02 2.93 33.78
CA TRP A 59 10.72 3.04 32.51
C TRP A 59 11.72 4.19 32.59
N CYS A 60 12.95 3.94 32.15
CA CYS A 60 13.96 4.96 31.97
C CYS A 60 14.53 4.91 30.55
N ARG A 61 14.94 6.08 30.05
CA ARG A 61 15.58 6.19 28.75
C ARG A 61 17.09 6.21 28.94
N LEU A 62 17.78 5.26 28.32
CA LEU A 62 19.24 5.17 28.39
C LEU A 62 19.90 6.19 27.45
N HIS A 63 21.20 6.41 27.60
CA HIS A 63 21.98 7.37 26.79
C HIS A 63 21.96 7.07 25.29
N ASN A 64 21.69 5.82 24.91
CA ASN A 64 21.53 5.37 23.52
C ASN A 64 20.11 5.64 22.98
N GLY A 65 19.22 6.22 23.78
CA GLY A 65 17.85 6.55 23.41
C GLY A 65 16.82 5.43 23.64
N ILE A 66 17.25 4.24 24.07
CA ILE A 66 16.40 3.05 24.26
C ILE A 66 15.67 3.10 25.60
N TRP A 67 14.41 2.68 25.61
CA TRP A 67 13.62 2.49 26.83
C TRP A 67 13.87 1.11 27.45
N GLU A 68 14.18 1.11 28.74
CA GLU A 68 14.34 -0.10 29.56
C GLU A 68 13.56 0.03 30.87
N SER A 69 13.11 -1.12 31.40
CA SER A 69 12.44 -1.16 32.71
C SER A 69 13.45 -1.42 33.81
N GLY A 70 13.18 -0.85 34.98
CA GLY A 70 14.00 -1.10 36.15
C GLY A 70 13.35 -0.65 37.44
N GLN A 71 13.96 -1.01 38.56
CA GLN A 71 13.48 -0.63 39.89
C GLN A 71 14.29 0.53 40.44
N ILE A 72 13.60 1.52 41.00
CA ILE A 72 14.25 2.66 41.66
C ILE A 72 14.92 2.17 42.95
N GLN A 73 16.25 2.29 43.03
CA GLN A 73 17.01 1.98 44.24
C GLN A 73 17.06 3.17 45.20
N SER A 74 17.39 4.34 44.68
CA SER A 74 17.54 5.60 45.42
C SER A 74 17.33 6.81 44.52
N THR A 75 16.99 7.95 45.14
CA THR A 75 16.91 9.26 44.48
C THR A 75 17.81 10.25 45.21
N SER A 76 18.60 11.01 44.46
CA SER A 76 19.50 12.05 44.96
C SER A 76 19.30 13.34 44.16
N GLY A 77 18.55 14.29 44.72
CA GLY A 77 18.18 15.53 44.02
C GLY A 77 17.34 15.25 42.78
N GLU A 78 17.77 15.76 41.63
CA GLU A 78 17.08 15.61 40.33
C GLU A 78 17.43 14.30 39.58
N LYS A 79 18.18 13.38 40.21
CA LYS A 79 18.61 12.13 39.61
C LYS A 79 18.12 10.92 40.41
N ALA A 80 17.78 9.86 39.69
CA ALA A 80 17.41 8.56 40.23
C ALA A 80 18.41 7.48 39.80
N SER A 81 18.72 6.57 40.71
CA SER A 81 19.48 5.34 40.44
C SER A 81 18.50 4.20 40.23
N VAL A 82 18.48 3.66 39.01
CA VAL A 82 17.54 2.61 38.57
C VAL A 82 18.33 1.34 38.32
N LEU A 83 17.96 0.25 39.00
CA LEU A 83 18.47 -1.09 38.73
C LEU A 83 17.73 -1.67 37.53
N LEU A 84 18.44 -1.88 36.43
CA LEU A 84 17.90 -2.47 35.21
C LEU A 84 17.80 -3.99 35.33
N SER A 85 17.06 -4.60 34.40
CA SER A 85 16.82 -6.05 34.35
C SER A 85 18.09 -6.88 34.15
N ASP A 86 19.14 -6.30 33.55
CA ASP A 86 20.46 -6.92 33.35
C ASP A 86 21.38 -6.81 34.59
N GLY A 87 20.89 -6.22 35.68
CA GLY A 87 21.63 -6.00 36.92
C GLY A 87 22.52 -4.76 36.92
N SER A 88 22.60 -4.02 35.82
CA SER A 88 23.31 -2.74 35.77
C SER A 88 22.50 -1.62 36.43
N VAL A 89 23.19 -0.55 36.86
CA VAL A 89 22.55 0.61 37.49
C VAL A 89 22.68 1.82 36.58
N ALA A 90 21.55 2.34 36.12
CA ALA A 90 21.48 3.56 35.34
C ALA A 90 21.18 4.76 36.26
N THR A 91 21.91 5.86 36.06
CA THR A 91 21.59 7.14 36.70
C THR A 91 20.91 8.04 35.70
N VAL A 92 19.63 8.35 35.94
CA VAL A 92 18.77 9.08 35.00
C VAL A 92 18.09 10.27 35.68
N PRO A 93 17.75 11.35 34.95
CA PRO A 93 16.97 12.45 35.49
C PRO A 93 15.59 11.96 35.94
N THR A 94 15.15 12.35 37.13
CA THR A 94 13.84 11.93 37.67
C THR A 94 12.68 12.36 36.76
N GLN A 95 12.82 13.50 36.07
CA GLN A 95 11.80 14.02 35.14
C GLN A 95 11.62 13.16 33.87
N GLU A 96 12.59 12.30 33.56
CA GLU A 96 12.54 11.40 32.39
C GLU A 96 11.98 10.00 32.75
N LEU A 97 11.73 9.75 34.04
CA LEU A 97 11.14 8.50 34.49
C LEU A 97 9.65 8.44 34.18
N LEU A 98 9.20 7.30 33.65
CA LEU A 98 7.79 7.01 33.42
C LEU A 98 7.38 5.80 34.26
N PRO A 99 6.16 5.78 34.84
CA PRO A 99 5.70 4.64 35.62
C PRO A 99 5.57 3.39 34.73
N ALA A 100 6.05 2.25 35.20
CA ALA A 100 5.84 0.96 34.53
C ALA A 100 4.54 0.31 35.00
N ASN A 101 3.91 -0.46 34.11
CA ASN A 101 2.76 -1.27 34.48
C ASN A 101 3.22 -2.49 35.31
N PRO A 102 2.39 -2.97 36.25
CA PRO A 102 2.68 -4.21 36.96
C PRO A 102 2.63 -5.42 36.02
N ASP A 103 3.42 -6.45 36.32
CA ASP A 103 3.61 -7.65 35.50
C ASP A 103 2.28 -8.38 35.16
N ILE A 104 1.26 -8.25 36.03
CA ILE A 104 -0.09 -8.81 35.77
C ILE A 104 -0.81 -8.19 34.56
N LEU A 105 -0.36 -7.02 34.09
CA LEU A 105 -0.89 -6.33 32.91
C LEU A 105 0.02 -6.51 31.68
N GLU A 106 0.98 -7.44 31.71
CA GLU A 106 1.76 -7.80 30.53
C GLU A 106 0.90 -8.56 29.51
N GLY A 107 1.01 -8.16 28.25
CA GLY A 107 0.37 -8.85 27.14
C GLY A 107 -1.14 -8.65 27.04
N VAL A 108 -1.71 -7.58 27.62
CA VAL A 108 -3.16 -7.31 27.52
C VAL A 108 -3.64 -7.26 26.06
N ASP A 109 -4.84 -7.79 25.84
CA ASP A 109 -5.50 -7.81 24.54
C ASP A 109 -5.90 -6.42 24.06
N ASP A 110 -6.27 -5.52 24.98
CA ASP A 110 -6.61 -4.13 24.66
C ASP A 110 -5.71 -3.16 25.43
N LEU A 111 -5.00 -2.31 24.69
CA LEU A 111 -4.06 -1.33 25.23
C LEU A 111 -4.73 -0.30 26.16
N ILE A 112 -6.06 -0.12 26.10
CA ILE A 112 -6.77 0.75 27.06
C ILE A 112 -6.77 0.19 28.49
N GLN A 113 -6.51 -1.12 28.66
CA GLN A 113 -6.48 -1.80 29.96
C GLN A 113 -5.18 -1.51 30.74
N LEU A 114 -4.16 -0.93 30.08
CA LEU A 114 -2.94 -0.50 30.75
C LEU A 114 -3.26 0.62 31.77
N SER A 115 -2.77 0.43 33.00
CA SER A 115 -2.91 1.42 34.07
C SER A 115 -2.13 2.69 33.73
N TYR A 116 -0.88 2.53 33.30
CA TYR A 116 0.01 3.61 32.90
C TYR A 116 0.19 3.61 31.40
N LEU A 117 -0.49 4.54 30.75
CA LEU A 117 -0.44 4.69 29.30
C LEU A 117 0.68 5.63 28.90
N ASN A 118 1.85 5.04 28.64
CA ASN A 118 3.00 5.74 28.09
C ASN A 118 3.62 4.92 26.94
N GLU A 119 4.44 5.59 26.14
CA GLU A 119 5.09 5.01 24.97
C GLU A 119 5.83 3.69 25.26
N PRO A 120 6.70 3.60 26.28
CA PRO A 120 7.42 2.35 26.55
C PRO A 120 6.49 1.23 27.02
N SER A 121 5.41 1.52 27.75
CA SER A 121 4.44 0.49 28.16
C SER A 121 3.67 -0.09 26.97
N VAL A 122 3.21 0.74 26.03
CA VAL A 122 2.53 0.26 24.82
C VAL A 122 3.48 -0.57 23.97
N LEU A 123 4.70 -0.07 23.77
CA LEU A 123 5.74 -0.76 23.01
C LEU A 123 6.09 -2.12 23.63
N HIS A 124 6.25 -2.16 24.95
CA HIS A 124 6.52 -3.40 25.69
C HIS A 124 5.39 -4.41 25.56
N ASN A 125 4.13 -3.99 25.70
CA ASN A 125 2.97 -4.88 25.55
C ASN A 125 2.91 -5.51 24.15
N LEU A 126 3.11 -4.70 23.10
CA LEU A 126 3.12 -5.19 21.72
C LEU A 126 4.30 -6.13 21.48
N HIS A 127 5.49 -5.81 22.00
CA HIS A 127 6.66 -6.67 21.90
C HIS A 127 6.46 -8.02 22.61
N TYR A 128 5.89 -8.00 23.81
CA TYR A 128 5.59 -9.21 24.59
C TYR A 128 4.65 -10.15 23.84
N ARG A 129 3.54 -9.62 23.30
CA ARG A 129 2.58 -10.40 22.50
C ARG A 129 3.20 -10.91 21.19
N PHE A 130 3.97 -10.07 20.51
CA PHE A 130 4.68 -10.44 19.29
C PHE A 130 5.67 -11.59 19.52
N ALA A 131 6.39 -11.59 20.65
CA ALA A 131 7.31 -12.67 21.02
C ALA A 131 6.61 -14.02 21.25
N GLN A 132 5.30 -14.02 21.47
CA GLN A 132 4.45 -15.20 21.65
C GLN A 132 3.59 -15.51 20.42
N ASP A 133 3.96 -14.98 19.24
CA ASP A 133 3.21 -15.13 17.99
C ASP A 133 1.75 -14.62 18.04
N THR A 134 1.43 -13.78 19.02
CA THR A 134 0.13 -13.11 19.14
C THR A 134 0.21 -11.73 18.51
N VAL A 135 -0.09 -11.67 17.22
CA VAL A 135 0.21 -10.51 16.37
C VAL A 135 -0.82 -9.37 16.39
N TYR A 136 -1.96 -9.59 17.04
CA TYR A 136 -3.09 -8.64 17.07
C TYR A 136 -3.32 -8.08 18.47
N SER A 137 -3.64 -6.79 18.56
CA SER A 137 -4.03 -6.10 19.80
C SER A 137 -5.10 -5.05 19.52
N LYS A 138 -6.09 -4.90 20.41
CA LYS A 138 -7.02 -3.77 20.39
C LYS A 138 -6.33 -2.52 20.95
N ALA A 139 -6.69 -1.37 20.39
CA ALA A 139 -6.32 -0.04 20.84
C ALA A 139 -7.60 0.79 20.91
N GLY A 140 -8.50 0.42 21.84
CA GLY A 140 -9.89 0.88 21.82
C GLY A 140 -10.59 0.42 20.52
N PRO A 141 -11.14 1.33 19.70
CA PRO A 141 -11.87 0.96 18.48
C PRO A 141 -10.99 0.53 17.30
N VAL A 142 -9.66 0.52 17.47
CA VAL A 142 -8.70 0.22 16.40
C VAL A 142 -8.03 -1.12 16.66
N LEU A 143 -7.89 -1.93 15.62
CA LEU A 143 -7.06 -3.13 15.67
C LEU A 143 -5.62 -2.80 15.25
N VAL A 144 -4.64 -3.17 16.07
CA VAL A 144 -3.21 -3.12 15.73
C VAL A 144 -2.78 -4.52 15.30
N ALA A 145 -2.09 -4.62 14.16
CA ALA A 145 -1.57 -5.86 13.59
C ALA A 145 -0.06 -5.74 13.36
N VAL A 146 0.76 -6.55 14.03
CA VAL A 146 2.23 -6.53 13.88
C VAL A 146 2.64 -7.67 12.94
N ASN A 147 3.29 -7.35 11.82
CA ASN A 147 3.62 -8.36 10.81
C ASN A 147 4.64 -9.39 11.34
N PRO A 148 4.31 -10.69 11.45
CA PRO A 148 5.24 -11.71 11.94
C PRO A 148 6.37 -12.07 10.96
N PHE A 149 6.22 -11.75 9.66
CA PHE A 149 7.09 -12.23 8.56
C PHE A 149 7.19 -13.77 8.44
N LYS A 150 6.29 -14.51 9.10
CA LYS A 150 6.17 -15.96 9.06
C LYS A 150 4.71 -16.37 9.18
N ASP A 151 4.41 -17.62 8.86
CA ASP A 151 3.10 -18.19 9.14
C ASP A 151 2.86 -18.32 10.65
N VAL A 152 1.64 -18.01 11.07
CA VAL A 152 1.18 -18.13 12.46
C VAL A 152 -0.13 -18.93 12.51
N GLN A 153 -0.32 -19.74 13.55
CA GLN A 153 -1.46 -20.63 13.69
C GLN A 153 -2.70 -19.90 14.26
N LEU A 154 -3.14 -18.84 13.58
CA LEU A 154 -4.29 -18.01 13.98
C LEU A 154 -5.43 -18.00 12.95
N TYR A 155 -5.25 -18.72 11.84
CA TYR A 155 -6.14 -18.67 10.69
C TYR A 155 -6.69 -20.07 10.36
N GLY A 156 -7.82 -20.10 9.65
CA GLY A 156 -8.45 -21.33 9.19
C GLY A 156 -9.91 -21.48 9.62
N ASN A 157 -10.57 -22.51 9.09
CA ASN A 157 -12.02 -22.69 9.21
C ASN A 157 -12.50 -22.86 10.65
N ASP A 158 -11.68 -23.46 11.52
CA ASP A 158 -12.01 -23.62 12.94
C ASP A 158 -12.09 -22.26 13.64
N PHE A 159 -11.12 -21.37 13.39
CA PHE A 159 -11.14 -20.00 13.90
C PHE A 159 -12.28 -19.17 13.30
N ILE A 160 -12.52 -19.27 11.99
CA ILE A 160 -13.66 -18.61 11.33
C ILE A 160 -14.97 -19.01 12.03
N THR A 161 -15.16 -20.31 12.27
CA THR A 161 -16.35 -20.84 12.94
C THR A 161 -16.45 -20.33 14.38
N ALA A 162 -15.34 -20.34 15.13
CA ALA A 162 -15.30 -19.88 16.51
C ALA A 162 -15.65 -18.39 16.64
N TYR A 163 -15.12 -17.52 15.78
CA TYR A 163 -15.49 -16.10 15.76
C TYR A 163 -16.95 -15.89 15.38
N ARG A 164 -17.43 -16.57 14.32
CA ARG A 164 -18.84 -16.49 13.89
C ARG A 164 -19.83 -16.93 14.97
N GLN A 165 -19.45 -17.90 15.80
CA GLN A 165 -20.26 -18.41 16.91
C GLN A 165 -20.04 -17.65 18.23
N ASN A 166 -19.25 -16.57 18.23
CA ASN A 166 -18.87 -15.81 19.42
C ASN A 166 -18.22 -16.67 20.53
N LEU A 167 -17.48 -17.71 20.14
CA LEU A 167 -16.70 -18.55 21.06
C LEU A 167 -15.33 -17.96 21.40
N LEU A 168 -14.86 -16.97 20.64
CA LEU A 168 -13.61 -16.23 20.84
C LEU A 168 -13.87 -14.71 20.82
N ASP A 169 -13.21 -13.97 21.71
CA ASP A 169 -13.22 -12.49 21.75
C ASP A 169 -11.78 -11.89 21.70
N SER A 170 -10.78 -12.73 21.47
CA SER A 170 -9.40 -12.26 21.30
C SER A 170 -9.28 -11.31 20.10
N PRO A 171 -8.42 -10.28 20.16
CA PRO A 171 -8.20 -9.36 19.05
C PRO A 171 -7.83 -10.10 17.77
N HIS A 172 -8.58 -9.90 16.68
CA HIS A 172 -8.31 -10.55 15.40
C HIS A 172 -9.00 -9.83 14.24
N VAL A 173 -8.49 -10.03 13.02
CA VAL A 173 -9.11 -9.48 11.79
C VAL A 173 -10.51 -10.05 11.57
N TYR A 174 -10.72 -11.32 11.91
CA TYR A 174 -12.03 -11.98 11.87
C TYR A 174 -13.04 -11.29 12.77
N ALA A 175 -12.66 -10.86 13.98
CA ALA A 175 -13.55 -10.11 14.87
C ALA A 175 -13.97 -8.76 14.26
N VAL A 176 -13.05 -8.06 13.58
CA VAL A 176 -13.36 -6.80 12.88
C VAL A 176 -14.29 -7.02 11.69
N ALA A 177 -14.03 -8.06 10.89
CA ALA A 177 -14.87 -8.41 9.75
C ALA A 177 -16.27 -8.88 10.18
N ASP A 178 -16.36 -9.64 11.27
CA ASP A 178 -17.63 -10.09 11.85
C ASP A 178 -18.45 -8.92 12.41
N ALA A 179 -17.81 -8.01 13.15
CA ALA A 179 -18.45 -6.79 13.64
C ALA A 179 -19.02 -5.97 12.48
N ALA A 180 -18.21 -5.70 11.44
CA ALA A 180 -18.67 -5.00 10.25
C ALA A 180 -19.87 -5.71 9.59
N TYR A 181 -19.80 -7.04 9.43
CA TYR A 181 -20.91 -7.80 8.83
C TYR A 181 -22.20 -7.71 9.67
N ASN A 182 -22.11 -7.94 10.98
CA ASN A 182 -23.25 -7.94 11.88
C ASN A 182 -23.87 -6.54 11.99
N GLU A 183 -23.06 -5.48 12.07
CA GLU A 183 -23.52 -4.08 12.08
C GLU A 183 -24.22 -3.71 10.76
N MET A 184 -23.64 -4.09 9.60
CA MET A 184 -24.29 -3.89 8.31
C MET A 184 -25.68 -4.54 8.24
N MET A 185 -25.79 -5.77 8.74
CA MET A 185 -27.03 -6.54 8.72
C MET A 185 -28.07 -5.99 9.70
N THR A 186 -27.62 -5.46 10.84
CA THR A 186 -28.49 -4.94 11.91
C THR A 186 -28.95 -3.51 11.62
N GLU A 187 -28.04 -2.63 11.21
CA GLU A 187 -28.30 -1.20 11.05
C GLU A 187 -28.73 -0.83 9.62
N GLY A 188 -28.43 -1.69 8.64
CA GLY A 188 -28.67 -1.40 7.22
C GLY A 188 -27.75 -0.31 6.64
N ILE A 189 -26.70 0.06 7.36
CA ILE A 189 -25.69 1.06 6.95
C ILE A 189 -24.50 0.33 6.31
N ASN A 190 -23.99 0.87 5.20
CA ASN A 190 -22.79 0.36 4.54
C ASN A 190 -21.56 0.50 5.45
N GLN A 191 -20.62 -0.43 5.35
CA GLN A 191 -19.44 -0.49 6.21
C GLN A 191 -18.17 -0.31 5.40
N SER A 192 -17.09 0.10 6.06
CA SER A 192 -15.76 0.05 5.48
C SER A 192 -14.73 -0.50 6.46
N ILE A 193 -13.81 -1.32 5.98
CA ILE A 193 -12.63 -1.79 6.73
C ILE A 193 -11.41 -1.10 6.11
N ILE A 194 -10.80 -0.18 6.85
CA ILE A 194 -9.70 0.66 6.38
C ILE A 194 -8.40 0.12 6.98
N ILE A 195 -7.55 -0.43 6.12
CA ILE A 195 -6.27 -1.05 6.49
C ILE A 195 -5.13 -0.12 6.05
N SER A 196 -4.21 0.11 6.97
CA SER A 196 -3.19 1.17 6.81
C SER A 196 -1.92 0.82 7.58
N GLY A 197 -0.81 1.46 7.23
CA GLY A 197 0.52 1.14 7.75
C GLY A 197 1.58 1.30 6.69
N GLU A 198 2.85 1.27 7.08
CA GLU A 198 3.98 1.44 6.16
C GLU A 198 4.07 0.31 5.11
N SER A 199 4.86 0.52 4.06
CA SER A 199 5.12 -0.53 3.06
C SER A 199 5.80 -1.75 3.72
N GLY A 200 5.28 -2.95 3.44
CA GLY A 200 5.73 -4.20 4.08
C GLY A 200 5.13 -4.49 5.46
N ALA A 201 4.23 -3.65 5.98
CA ALA A 201 3.60 -3.87 7.29
C ALA A 201 2.51 -4.97 7.32
N GLY A 202 2.18 -5.61 6.19
CA GLY A 202 1.19 -6.69 6.14
C GLY A 202 -0.26 -6.27 5.82
N LYS A 203 -0.46 -5.08 5.22
CA LYS A 203 -1.79 -4.55 4.86
C LYS A 203 -2.55 -5.48 3.90
N THR A 204 -1.94 -5.88 2.80
CA THR A 204 -2.55 -6.72 1.76
C THR A 204 -2.92 -8.11 2.30
N GLU A 205 -2.04 -8.73 3.09
CA GLU A 205 -2.36 -10.01 3.74
C GLU A 205 -3.50 -9.87 4.75
N THR A 206 -3.53 -8.79 5.53
CA THR A 206 -4.65 -8.47 6.44
C THR A 206 -5.96 -8.30 5.65
N ALA A 207 -5.92 -7.65 4.48
CA ALA A 207 -7.08 -7.49 3.61
C ALA A 207 -7.58 -8.84 3.08
N LYS A 208 -6.68 -9.73 2.65
CA LYS A 208 -7.01 -11.10 2.23
C LYS A 208 -7.66 -11.89 3.36
N ILE A 209 -7.12 -11.83 4.57
CA ILE A 209 -7.68 -12.51 5.75
C ILE A 209 -9.10 -12.01 6.04
N ALA A 210 -9.34 -10.69 5.96
CA ALA A 210 -10.68 -10.12 6.12
C ALA A 210 -11.65 -10.61 5.03
N MET A 211 -11.21 -10.63 3.76
CA MET A 211 -11.99 -11.14 2.63
C MET A 211 -12.34 -12.62 2.78
N GLN A 212 -11.39 -13.46 3.22
CA GLN A 212 -11.61 -14.89 3.45
C GLN A 212 -12.70 -15.13 4.50
N TYR A 213 -12.69 -14.35 5.59
CA TYR A 213 -13.74 -14.43 6.60
C TYR A 213 -15.11 -14.06 6.03
N LEU A 214 -15.22 -12.90 5.37
CA LEU A 214 -16.47 -12.44 4.78
C LEU A 214 -17.00 -13.41 3.72
N ALA A 215 -16.10 -13.96 2.90
CA ALA A 215 -16.44 -14.98 1.90
C ALA A 215 -17.04 -16.22 2.58
N ALA A 216 -16.42 -16.75 3.64
CA ALA A 216 -16.92 -17.92 4.36
C ALA A 216 -18.24 -17.65 5.12
N VAL A 217 -18.45 -16.43 5.62
CA VAL A 217 -19.69 -16.06 6.32
C VAL A 217 -20.87 -15.94 5.35
N VAL A 218 -20.64 -15.30 4.19
CA VAL A 218 -21.65 -15.04 3.16
C VAL A 218 -21.88 -16.23 2.24
N GLY A 219 -20.84 -17.02 1.98
CA GLY A 219 -20.73 -17.96 0.87
C GLY A 219 -21.38 -19.32 1.08
N GLY A 220 -21.93 -19.61 2.27
CA GLY A 220 -22.68 -20.84 2.57
C GLY A 220 -23.87 -21.16 1.66
N SER A 221 -24.20 -20.28 0.70
CA SER A 221 -25.24 -20.49 -0.31
C SER A 221 -24.95 -19.92 -1.71
N SER A 222 -23.78 -19.33 -2.02
CA SER A 222 -23.58 -18.59 -3.29
C SER A 222 -22.31 -18.88 -4.12
N GLY A 223 -21.34 -19.67 -3.65
CA GLY A 223 -20.25 -20.18 -4.50
C GLY A 223 -19.27 -19.15 -5.09
N ILE A 224 -19.33 -17.88 -4.66
CA ILE A 224 -18.49 -16.75 -5.14
C ILE A 224 -17.11 -16.70 -4.45
N GLU A 225 -16.92 -17.54 -3.44
CA GLU A 225 -15.75 -17.57 -2.56
C GLU A 225 -14.40 -17.65 -3.31
N PRO A 226 -14.22 -18.55 -4.30
CA PRO A 226 -12.95 -18.63 -5.02
C PRO A 226 -12.75 -17.45 -5.98
N GLU A 227 -13.78 -16.99 -6.72
CA GLU A 227 -13.59 -15.93 -7.73
C GLU A 227 -13.12 -14.62 -7.12
N VAL A 228 -13.68 -14.20 -5.97
CA VAL A 228 -13.27 -12.96 -5.30
C VAL A 228 -11.85 -13.07 -4.75
N LEU A 229 -11.50 -14.19 -4.13
CA LEU A 229 -10.17 -14.39 -3.55
C LEU A 229 -9.08 -14.45 -4.63
N GLU A 230 -9.35 -15.09 -5.77
CA GLU A 230 -8.42 -15.21 -6.90
C GLU A 230 -8.15 -13.89 -7.63
N THR A 231 -9.05 -12.89 -7.51
CA THR A 231 -8.77 -11.56 -8.07
C THR A 231 -7.48 -10.95 -7.52
N SER A 232 -7.13 -11.24 -6.26
CA SER A 232 -5.90 -10.75 -5.65
C SER A 232 -4.66 -11.29 -6.38
N CYS A 233 -4.66 -12.55 -6.81
CA CYS A 233 -3.54 -13.14 -7.57
C CYS A 233 -3.31 -12.37 -8.89
N ILE A 234 -4.40 -12.04 -9.59
CA ILE A 234 -4.35 -11.28 -10.84
C ILE A 234 -3.85 -9.85 -10.59
N LEU A 235 -4.46 -9.14 -9.64
CA LEU A 235 -4.12 -7.76 -9.35
C LEU A 235 -2.69 -7.62 -8.79
N GLU A 236 -2.18 -8.59 -8.05
CA GLU A 236 -0.79 -8.59 -7.60
C GLU A 236 0.21 -8.84 -8.73
N ALA A 237 -0.08 -9.77 -9.64
CA ALA A 237 0.80 -10.03 -10.78
C ALA A 237 1.00 -8.77 -11.64
N PHE A 238 -0.08 -8.01 -11.88
CA PHE A 238 -0.06 -6.82 -12.74
C PHE A 238 0.16 -5.49 -11.97
N GLY A 239 -0.17 -5.43 -10.69
CA GLY A 239 -0.15 -4.21 -9.89
C GLY A 239 1.03 -4.11 -8.92
N ASN A 240 1.72 -5.22 -8.63
CA ASN A 240 2.81 -5.23 -7.65
C ASN A 240 4.19 -5.42 -8.30
N ALA A 241 5.21 -4.90 -7.61
CA ALA A 241 6.61 -5.00 -8.00
C ALA A 241 7.53 -5.01 -6.77
N LYS A 242 8.76 -5.53 -6.96
CA LYS A 242 9.82 -5.46 -5.95
C LYS A 242 10.42 -4.06 -5.87
N THR A 243 10.55 -3.57 -4.65
CA THR A 243 11.21 -2.31 -4.29
C THR A 243 12.30 -2.53 -3.25
N ALA A 244 13.09 -1.50 -2.95
CA ALA A 244 14.09 -1.57 -1.89
C ALA A 244 13.55 -1.91 -0.48
N ARG A 245 12.23 -1.80 -0.24
CA ARG A 245 11.62 -1.98 1.09
C ARG A 245 10.62 -3.15 1.20
N ASN A 246 10.13 -3.64 0.08
CA ASN A 246 9.09 -4.67 -0.02
C ASN A 246 9.17 -5.33 -1.40
N ASP A 247 9.20 -6.66 -1.40
CA ASP A 247 9.35 -7.48 -2.59
C ASP A 247 8.02 -7.67 -3.36
N ASN A 248 6.87 -7.49 -2.71
CA ASN A 248 5.54 -7.54 -3.32
C ASN A 248 4.75 -6.27 -2.98
N SER A 249 5.24 -5.12 -3.45
CA SER A 249 4.60 -3.85 -3.14
C SER A 249 3.69 -3.43 -4.27
N SER A 250 2.45 -3.07 -3.96
CA SER A 250 1.55 -2.47 -4.95
C SER A 250 2.15 -1.15 -5.46
N ARG A 251 2.00 -0.86 -6.77
CA ARG A 251 2.58 0.31 -7.44
C ARG A 251 1.71 0.87 -8.55
N PHE A 252 1.99 2.14 -8.87
CA PHE A 252 1.54 2.82 -10.07
C PHE A 252 2.76 3.20 -10.93
N SER A 253 2.71 2.93 -12.23
CA SER A 253 3.68 3.35 -13.27
C SER A 253 5.15 2.93 -13.09
N ARG A 254 5.48 1.62 -13.26
CA ARG A 254 6.87 1.08 -13.18
C ARG A 254 7.38 0.29 -14.40
N VAL A 255 6.87 0.59 -15.58
CA VAL A 255 7.17 -0.20 -16.80
C VAL A 255 8.57 0.07 -17.36
N VAL A 256 9.05 1.31 -17.30
CA VAL A 256 10.13 1.78 -18.20
C VAL A 256 11.48 1.98 -17.51
N GLN A 257 11.48 2.51 -16.29
CA GLN A 257 12.70 2.86 -15.55
C GLN A 257 12.69 2.16 -14.20
N LEU A 258 13.81 1.52 -13.86
CA LEU A 258 13.99 0.80 -12.61
C LEU A 258 15.19 1.34 -11.84
N ALA A 259 15.01 1.54 -10.53
CA ALA A 259 16.15 1.81 -9.66
C ALA A 259 16.92 0.51 -9.37
N LYS A 260 18.20 0.62 -9.04
CA LYS A 260 19.04 -0.52 -8.69
C LYS A 260 18.42 -1.35 -7.56
N GLY A 261 18.36 -2.67 -7.75
CA GLY A 261 17.80 -3.63 -6.78
C GLY A 261 16.27 -3.81 -6.87
N GLU A 262 15.58 -3.07 -7.73
CA GLU A 262 14.13 -3.15 -7.89
C GLU A 262 13.72 -3.99 -9.11
N ARG A 263 12.48 -4.49 -9.16
CA ARG A 263 11.91 -5.09 -10.37
C ARG A 263 10.80 -4.21 -10.95
N SER A 264 10.50 -4.43 -12.23
CA SER A 264 9.21 -4.05 -12.81
C SER A 264 8.09 -4.96 -12.27
N TYR A 265 6.88 -4.82 -12.80
CA TYR A 265 5.73 -5.63 -12.39
C TYR A 265 6.01 -7.14 -12.53
N HIS A 266 5.50 -7.93 -11.58
CA HIS A 266 5.79 -9.36 -11.51
C HIS A 266 5.39 -10.11 -12.79
N ILE A 267 4.28 -9.72 -13.41
CA ILE A 267 3.74 -10.32 -14.63
C ILE A 267 4.77 -10.45 -15.76
N PHE A 268 5.68 -9.49 -15.93
CA PHE A 268 6.67 -9.56 -17.00
C PHE A 268 7.66 -10.72 -16.81
N TYR A 269 8.10 -10.93 -15.56
CA TYR A 269 9.04 -12.00 -15.22
C TYR A 269 8.32 -13.36 -15.20
N GLN A 270 7.10 -13.39 -14.65
CA GLN A 270 6.22 -14.55 -14.68
C GLN A 270 5.95 -15.01 -16.12
N LEU A 271 5.60 -14.09 -17.03
CA LEU A 271 5.40 -14.38 -18.44
C LEU A 271 6.69 -14.89 -19.11
N CYS A 272 7.83 -14.26 -18.84
CA CYS A 272 9.12 -14.70 -19.40
C CYS A 272 9.53 -16.10 -18.91
N ALA A 273 9.20 -16.46 -17.67
CA ALA A 273 9.59 -17.73 -17.04
C ALA A 273 8.58 -18.86 -17.34
N GLY A 274 7.29 -18.62 -17.13
CA GLY A 274 6.22 -19.61 -17.23
C GLY A 274 5.49 -19.64 -18.59
N GLY A 275 5.65 -18.62 -19.44
CA GLY A 275 4.98 -18.52 -20.75
C GLY A 275 5.58 -19.39 -21.85
N SER A 276 6.16 -20.56 -21.54
CA SER A 276 6.86 -21.42 -22.50
C SER A 276 5.97 -21.85 -23.67
N GLY A 277 4.70 -22.18 -23.42
CA GLY A 277 3.70 -22.51 -24.44
C GLY A 277 3.30 -21.33 -25.33
N LEU A 278 3.56 -20.10 -24.90
CA LEU A 278 3.26 -18.87 -25.65
C LEU A 278 4.51 -18.29 -26.33
N ARG A 279 5.71 -18.80 -26.04
CA ARG A 279 6.99 -18.20 -26.43
C ARG A 279 7.13 -17.99 -27.94
N GLY A 280 6.72 -18.98 -28.75
CA GLY A 280 6.79 -18.87 -30.21
C GLY A 280 5.84 -17.81 -30.77
N ARG A 281 4.61 -17.76 -30.27
CA ARG A 281 3.57 -16.82 -30.71
C ARG A 281 3.89 -15.39 -30.30
N LEU A 282 4.28 -15.19 -29.05
CA LEU A 282 4.60 -13.89 -28.45
C LEU A 282 6.04 -13.41 -28.76
N ARG A 283 6.84 -14.26 -29.42
CA ARG A 283 8.27 -14.03 -29.67
C ARG A 283 9.01 -13.66 -28.38
N LEU A 284 8.74 -14.38 -27.28
CA LEU A 284 9.31 -14.04 -25.98
C LEU A 284 10.80 -14.39 -25.90
N LYS A 285 11.59 -13.48 -25.35
CA LYS A 285 12.98 -13.72 -24.92
C LYS A 285 13.06 -14.04 -23.43
N ARG A 286 14.26 -14.12 -22.85
CA ARG A 286 14.41 -14.20 -21.39
C ARG A 286 14.30 -12.79 -20.83
N ALA A 287 13.97 -12.68 -19.54
CA ALA A 287 13.82 -11.37 -18.88
C ALA A 287 15.09 -10.51 -19.02
N CYS A 288 16.28 -11.09 -18.94
CA CYS A 288 17.56 -10.38 -19.10
C CYS A 288 17.79 -9.75 -20.49
N ASP A 289 17.06 -10.22 -21.51
CA ASP A 289 17.22 -9.78 -22.90
C ASP A 289 16.30 -8.59 -23.24
N TYR A 290 15.52 -8.10 -22.27
CA TYR A 290 14.65 -6.93 -22.41
C TYR A 290 15.20 -5.73 -21.63
N THR A 291 15.38 -4.60 -22.33
CA THR A 291 15.88 -3.34 -21.76
C THR A 291 15.05 -2.86 -20.58
N TYR A 292 13.73 -3.05 -20.59
CA TYR A 292 12.87 -2.63 -19.47
C TYR A 292 13.01 -3.50 -18.21
N LEU A 293 13.61 -4.69 -18.31
CA LEU A 293 13.74 -5.60 -17.18
C LEU A 293 15.17 -5.74 -16.67
N ASN A 294 16.18 -5.38 -17.46
CA ASN A 294 17.59 -5.61 -17.12
C ASN A 294 18.35 -4.39 -16.56
N GLN A 295 17.66 -3.26 -16.33
CA GLN A 295 18.30 -2.02 -15.85
C GLN A 295 18.72 -2.02 -14.38
N SER A 296 18.11 -2.88 -13.56
CA SER A 296 18.20 -2.80 -12.10
C SER A 296 19.15 -3.81 -11.45
N ASP A 297 19.78 -4.68 -12.25
CA ASP A 297 20.52 -5.86 -11.81
C ASP A 297 19.70 -6.86 -10.96
N CYS A 298 18.37 -6.73 -10.94
CA CYS A 298 17.48 -7.53 -10.10
C CYS A 298 16.44 -8.25 -10.97
N LEU A 299 16.69 -9.53 -11.29
CA LEU A 299 15.78 -10.36 -12.08
C LEU A 299 15.01 -11.38 -11.24
N VAL A 300 15.53 -11.74 -10.06
CA VAL A 300 15.03 -12.82 -9.22
C VAL A 300 14.65 -12.27 -7.84
N ILE A 301 13.62 -12.84 -7.23
CA ILE A 301 13.23 -12.61 -5.85
C ILE A 301 13.54 -13.89 -5.06
N HIS A 302 14.11 -13.74 -3.86
CA HIS A 302 14.44 -14.87 -3.00
C HIS A 302 13.16 -15.68 -2.69
N ASP A 303 13.24 -17.01 -2.79
CA ASP A 303 12.12 -17.95 -2.58
C ASP A 303 10.87 -17.75 -3.46
N VAL A 304 10.99 -17.04 -4.58
CA VAL A 304 9.88 -16.87 -5.53
C VAL A 304 10.19 -17.56 -6.85
N ASP A 305 9.35 -18.55 -7.20
CA ASP A 305 9.33 -19.17 -8.52
C ASP A 305 8.34 -18.43 -9.44
N ASP A 306 8.88 -17.59 -10.33
CA ASP A 306 8.09 -16.82 -11.30
C ASP A 306 7.31 -17.73 -12.29
N ALA A 307 7.82 -18.92 -12.63
CA ALA A 307 7.11 -19.84 -13.53
C ALA A 307 5.91 -20.50 -12.84
N HIS A 308 6.08 -20.91 -11.59
CA HIS A 308 4.98 -21.40 -10.77
C HIS A 308 3.92 -20.31 -10.53
N LYS A 309 4.35 -19.09 -10.20
CA LYS A 309 3.43 -17.94 -10.05
C LYS A 309 2.64 -17.64 -11.32
N PHE A 310 3.25 -17.77 -12.51
CA PHE A 310 2.54 -17.66 -13.78
C PHE A 310 1.46 -18.74 -13.94
N HIS A 311 1.74 -19.98 -13.52
CA HIS A 311 0.74 -21.05 -13.54
C HIS A 311 -0.45 -20.76 -12.62
N MET A 312 -0.19 -20.25 -11.41
CA MET A 312 -1.24 -19.79 -10.50
C MET A 312 -2.09 -18.68 -11.13
N LEU A 313 -1.45 -17.70 -11.77
CA LEU A 313 -2.14 -16.62 -12.47
C LEU A 313 -3.07 -17.15 -13.57
N MET A 314 -2.63 -18.12 -14.36
CA MET A 314 -3.49 -18.74 -15.39
C MET A 314 -4.75 -19.38 -14.76
N GLY A 315 -4.60 -20.08 -13.63
CA GLY A 315 -5.73 -20.64 -12.88
C GLY A 315 -6.66 -19.57 -12.33
N ALA A 316 -6.10 -18.45 -11.83
CA ALA A 316 -6.89 -17.33 -11.34
C ALA A 316 -7.70 -16.65 -12.47
N LEU A 317 -7.08 -16.43 -13.64
CA LEU A 317 -7.76 -15.88 -14.83
C LEU A 317 -8.92 -16.77 -15.29
N ASP A 318 -8.72 -18.09 -15.28
CA ASP A 318 -9.77 -19.07 -15.61
C ASP A 318 -10.90 -19.05 -14.55
N THR A 319 -10.55 -18.96 -13.27
CA THR A 319 -11.51 -18.89 -12.16
C THR A 319 -12.38 -17.64 -12.24
N VAL A 320 -11.79 -16.48 -12.57
CA VAL A 320 -12.50 -15.21 -12.78
C VAL A 320 -13.18 -15.15 -14.16
N LYS A 321 -13.19 -16.24 -14.93
CA LYS A 321 -13.92 -16.40 -16.21
C LYS A 321 -13.48 -15.41 -17.28
N ILE A 322 -12.21 -15.03 -17.29
CA ILE A 322 -11.63 -14.29 -18.42
C ILE A 322 -11.36 -15.30 -19.53
N CYS A 323 -11.97 -15.11 -20.70
CA CYS A 323 -11.90 -16.10 -21.78
C CYS A 323 -10.47 -16.24 -22.35
N ARG A 324 -10.16 -17.37 -22.99
CA ARG A 324 -8.82 -17.66 -23.51
C ARG A 324 -8.33 -16.63 -24.52
N ASP A 325 -9.20 -16.18 -25.43
CA ASP A 325 -8.87 -15.15 -26.43
C ASP A 325 -8.50 -13.81 -25.77
N ASP A 326 -9.22 -13.44 -24.70
CA ASP A 326 -8.93 -12.26 -23.89
C ASP A 326 -7.59 -12.41 -23.16
N GLN A 327 -7.30 -13.58 -22.57
CA GLN A 327 -6.02 -13.86 -21.91
C GLN A 327 -4.85 -13.76 -22.90
N GLU A 328 -4.99 -14.30 -24.11
CA GLU A 328 -3.95 -14.25 -25.13
C GLU A 328 -3.66 -12.81 -25.58
N GLN A 329 -4.70 -11.99 -25.82
CA GLN A 329 -4.54 -10.58 -26.15
C GLN A 329 -3.83 -9.80 -25.04
N VAL A 330 -4.10 -10.13 -23.76
CA VAL A 330 -3.39 -9.54 -22.62
C VAL A 330 -1.89 -9.86 -22.69
N PHE A 331 -1.52 -11.11 -22.95
CA PHE A 331 -0.12 -11.51 -23.07
C PHE A 331 0.58 -10.95 -24.32
N GLU A 332 -0.14 -10.74 -25.42
CA GLU A 332 0.34 -10.02 -26.61
C GLU A 332 0.71 -8.57 -26.29
N MET A 333 -0.16 -7.85 -25.58
CA MET A 333 0.13 -6.47 -25.17
C MET A 333 1.31 -6.37 -24.18
N LEU A 334 1.42 -7.32 -23.25
CA LEU A 334 2.58 -7.39 -22.35
C LEU A 334 3.88 -7.63 -23.12
N ALA A 335 3.88 -8.57 -24.07
CA ALA A 335 5.04 -8.82 -24.92
C ALA A 335 5.36 -7.60 -25.80
N ALA A 336 4.35 -6.90 -26.32
CA ALA A 336 4.53 -5.68 -27.09
C ALA A 336 5.24 -4.59 -26.27
N VAL A 337 4.86 -4.40 -25.01
CA VAL A 337 5.51 -3.47 -24.09
C VAL A 337 7.00 -3.81 -23.88
N LEU A 338 7.32 -5.10 -23.71
CA LEU A 338 8.72 -5.54 -23.60
C LEU A 338 9.52 -5.28 -24.88
N TRP A 339 8.93 -5.54 -26.05
CA TRP A 339 9.56 -5.29 -27.34
C TRP A 339 9.74 -3.80 -27.64
N LEU A 340 8.79 -2.95 -27.24
CA LEU A 340 8.93 -1.49 -27.33
C LEU A 340 10.21 -1.03 -26.62
N GLY A 341 10.49 -1.54 -25.42
CA GLY A 341 11.71 -1.18 -24.67
C GLY A 341 13.02 -1.51 -25.37
N ASN A 342 13.01 -2.47 -26.30
CA ASN A 342 14.19 -2.86 -27.09
C ASN A 342 14.37 -2.02 -28.38
N ILE A 343 13.40 -1.19 -28.76
CA ILE A 343 13.53 -0.32 -29.92
C ILE A 343 14.65 0.70 -29.66
N SER A 344 15.60 0.73 -30.59
CA SER A 344 16.77 1.60 -30.56
C SER A 344 16.70 2.68 -31.62
N PHE A 345 17.34 3.82 -31.34
CA PHE A 345 17.34 5.00 -32.20
C PHE A 345 18.77 5.31 -32.64
N ARG A 346 18.90 5.82 -33.87
CA ARG A 346 20.18 6.30 -34.42
C ARG A 346 20.09 7.79 -34.69
N VAL A 347 21.04 8.55 -34.14
CA VAL A 347 21.17 9.99 -34.41
C VAL A 347 21.71 10.20 -35.82
N ILE A 348 21.10 11.12 -36.55
CA ILE A 348 21.36 11.33 -37.99
C ILE A 348 21.88 12.73 -38.34
N ASP A 349 21.82 13.68 -37.41
CA ASP A 349 22.31 15.04 -37.62
C ASP A 349 22.84 15.70 -36.34
N HIS A 350 23.36 16.92 -36.49
CA HIS A 350 23.92 17.72 -35.40
C HIS A 350 22.86 18.30 -34.45
N GLU A 351 21.59 18.31 -34.85
CA GLU A 351 20.45 18.75 -34.03
C GLU A 351 19.90 17.60 -33.16
N ASN A 352 20.57 16.45 -33.16
CA ASN A 352 20.23 15.26 -32.40
C ASN A 352 18.90 14.62 -32.84
N HIS A 353 18.46 14.85 -34.09
CA HIS A 353 17.32 14.13 -34.66
C HIS A 353 17.65 12.65 -34.88
N ILE A 354 16.62 11.82 -34.91
CA ILE A 354 16.77 10.37 -35.01
C ILE A 354 16.06 9.74 -36.20
N ASP A 355 16.56 8.56 -36.57
CA ASP A 355 15.80 7.50 -37.25
C ASP A 355 15.63 6.31 -36.29
N VAL A 356 14.53 5.57 -36.44
CA VAL A 356 14.34 4.30 -35.73
C VAL A 356 15.17 3.21 -36.42
N ILE A 357 15.89 2.41 -35.64
CA ILE A 357 16.60 1.25 -36.18
C ILE A 357 15.57 0.18 -36.55
N ALA A 358 15.49 -0.14 -37.84
CA ALA A 358 14.57 -1.14 -38.36
C ALA A 358 15.10 -2.56 -38.15
N ASP A 359 14.95 -3.06 -36.92
CA ASP A 359 15.37 -4.40 -36.50
C ASP A 359 14.18 -5.28 -36.08
N GLU A 360 14.47 -6.42 -35.44
CA GLU A 360 13.45 -7.30 -34.92
C GLU A 360 12.59 -6.63 -33.83
N ALA A 361 13.10 -5.66 -33.07
CA ALA A 361 12.36 -5.06 -31.97
C ALA A 361 11.16 -4.26 -32.47
N VAL A 362 11.37 -3.39 -33.46
CA VAL A 362 10.27 -2.64 -34.08
C VAL A 362 9.31 -3.56 -34.84
N SER A 363 9.83 -4.59 -35.50
CA SER A 363 9.03 -5.56 -36.25
C SER A 363 8.12 -6.38 -35.34
N ASN A 364 8.64 -6.84 -34.19
CA ASN A 364 7.90 -7.61 -33.21
C ASN A 364 6.90 -6.74 -32.46
N ALA A 365 7.29 -5.54 -32.04
CA ALA A 365 6.38 -4.58 -31.39
C ALA A 365 5.19 -4.23 -32.30
N ALA A 366 5.44 -3.88 -33.57
CA ALA A 366 4.38 -3.56 -34.53
C ALA A 366 3.44 -4.75 -34.77
N CYS A 367 4.01 -5.95 -34.92
CA CYS A 367 3.23 -7.19 -35.11
C CYS A 367 2.30 -7.47 -33.93
N LEU A 368 2.78 -7.35 -32.69
CA LEU A 368 2.00 -7.62 -31.48
C LEU A 368 0.97 -6.53 -31.19
N ILE A 369 1.29 -5.26 -31.46
CA ILE A 369 0.33 -4.14 -31.38
C ILE A 369 -0.73 -4.27 -32.48
N GLY A 370 -0.44 -4.96 -33.58
CA GLY A 370 -1.34 -5.08 -34.72
C GLY A 370 -1.35 -3.84 -35.61
N CYS A 371 -0.21 -3.16 -35.73
CA CYS A 371 -0.03 -1.96 -36.57
C CYS A 371 1.05 -2.16 -37.65
N GLY A 372 1.07 -1.26 -38.64
CA GLY A 372 2.11 -1.25 -39.66
C GLY A 372 3.48 -0.84 -39.09
N ILE A 373 4.55 -1.54 -39.47
CA ILE A 373 5.93 -1.23 -39.03
C ILE A 373 6.26 0.24 -39.33
N GLN A 374 5.91 0.73 -40.52
CA GLN A 374 6.17 2.11 -40.93
C GLN A 374 5.36 3.14 -40.14
N ASP A 375 4.16 2.78 -39.71
CA ASP A 375 3.32 3.66 -38.90
C ASP A 375 3.87 3.77 -37.48
N LEU A 376 4.36 2.65 -36.91
CA LEU A 376 5.07 2.67 -35.62
C LEU A 376 6.36 3.48 -35.70
N ILE A 377 7.16 3.30 -36.76
CA ILE A 377 8.38 4.11 -36.99
C ILE A 377 8.03 5.60 -37.06
N ARG A 378 6.99 5.96 -37.82
CA ARG A 378 6.54 7.35 -37.95
C ARG A 378 6.11 7.92 -36.60
N ALA A 379 5.32 7.18 -35.83
CA ALA A 379 4.86 7.61 -34.51
C ALA A 379 6.00 7.81 -33.49
N LEU A 380 7.09 7.03 -33.60
CA LEU A 380 8.24 7.13 -32.71
C LEU A 380 9.33 8.13 -33.15
N SER A 381 9.30 8.58 -34.41
CA SER A 381 10.34 9.46 -34.98
C SER A 381 9.84 10.84 -35.37
N THR A 382 8.53 11.05 -35.46
CA THR A 382 7.95 12.31 -35.92
C THR A 382 6.80 12.78 -35.03
N HIS A 383 6.58 14.09 -35.02
CA HIS A 383 5.43 14.72 -34.39
C HIS A 383 4.83 15.75 -35.35
N SER A 384 3.51 15.70 -35.57
CA SER A 384 2.80 16.62 -36.43
C SER A 384 2.37 17.84 -35.63
N ILE A 385 2.72 19.02 -36.12
CA ILE A 385 2.26 20.28 -35.55
C ILE A 385 1.22 20.86 -36.50
N GLN A 386 0.06 21.24 -35.96
CA GLN A 386 -0.96 21.96 -36.71
C GLN A 386 -0.49 23.41 -36.90
N ALA A 387 -0.08 23.76 -38.12
CA ALA A 387 0.32 25.10 -38.51
C ALA A 387 -0.78 25.69 -39.43
N GLY A 388 -1.76 26.38 -38.83
CA GLY A 388 -2.93 26.85 -39.56
C GLY A 388 -3.83 25.69 -40.00
N LYS A 389 -4.06 25.52 -41.31
CA LYS A 389 -4.85 24.40 -41.88
C LYS A 389 -4.01 23.17 -42.20
N GLU A 390 -2.68 23.28 -42.21
CA GLU A 390 -1.78 22.20 -42.62
C GLU A 390 -1.17 21.48 -41.42
N LYS A 391 -0.93 20.17 -41.58
CA LYS A 391 -0.17 19.36 -40.63
C LYS A 391 1.26 19.22 -41.13
N VAL A 392 2.20 19.76 -40.36
CA VAL A 392 3.63 19.66 -40.68
C VAL A 392 4.27 18.63 -39.75
N ALA A 393 4.85 17.59 -40.33
CA ALA A 393 5.59 16.57 -39.58
C ALA A 393 7.02 17.06 -39.27
N ARG A 394 7.36 17.10 -37.98
CA ARG A 394 8.70 17.46 -37.49
C ARG A 394 9.39 16.22 -36.94
N ARG A 395 10.69 16.05 -37.21
CA ARG A 395 11.50 14.96 -36.63
C ARG A 395 11.73 15.17 -35.14
N LEU A 396 11.73 14.07 -34.40
CA LEU A 396 12.02 14.05 -32.97
C LEU A 396 13.53 13.97 -32.72
N THR A 397 13.96 14.59 -31.63
CA THR A 397 15.30 14.38 -31.07
C THR A 397 15.39 13.04 -30.34
N LEU A 398 16.60 12.56 -30.05
CA LEU A 398 16.82 11.30 -29.34
C LEU A 398 16.04 11.24 -28.00
N ARG A 399 16.09 12.31 -27.21
CA ARG A 399 15.39 12.35 -25.93
C ARG A 399 13.87 12.28 -26.11
N GLN A 400 13.34 13.06 -27.06
CA GLN A 400 11.91 13.05 -27.36
C GLN A 400 11.44 11.69 -27.86
N ALA A 401 12.21 11.01 -28.71
CA ALA A 401 11.84 9.70 -29.23
C ALA A 401 11.82 8.62 -28.13
N ILE A 402 12.79 8.65 -27.20
CA ILE A 402 12.79 7.80 -26.00
C ILE A 402 11.55 8.08 -25.15
N ASP A 403 11.28 9.36 -24.85
CA ASP A 403 10.13 9.76 -24.04
C ASP A 403 8.80 9.35 -24.70
N THR A 404 8.68 9.46 -26.03
CA THR A 404 7.51 9.01 -26.81
C THR A 404 7.32 7.49 -26.73
N ARG A 405 8.38 6.71 -26.96
CA ARG A 405 8.36 5.23 -26.86
C ARG A 405 7.94 4.79 -25.46
N ASP A 406 8.53 5.40 -24.45
CA ASP A 406 8.29 5.08 -23.05
C ASP A 406 6.88 5.50 -22.61
N SER A 407 6.36 6.60 -23.15
CA SER A 407 4.97 7.02 -22.94
C SER A 407 3.96 6.06 -23.59
N LEU A 408 4.26 5.57 -24.80
CA LEU A 408 3.45 4.54 -25.46
C LEU A 408 3.42 3.25 -24.63
N ALA A 409 4.58 2.78 -24.14
CA ALA A 409 4.68 1.59 -23.31
C ALA A 409 3.89 1.71 -21.99
N LYS A 410 4.02 2.86 -21.30
CA LYS A 410 3.26 3.16 -20.07
C LYS A 410 1.75 3.19 -20.35
N PHE A 411 1.35 3.79 -21.47
CA PHE A 411 -0.05 3.88 -21.85
C PHE A 411 -0.65 2.50 -22.13
N ILE A 412 -0.03 1.68 -22.99
CA ILE A 412 -0.50 0.33 -23.29
C ILE A 412 -0.67 -0.48 -22.00
N TYR A 413 0.34 -0.44 -21.10
CA TYR A 413 0.26 -1.17 -19.84
C TYR A 413 -0.85 -0.64 -18.92
N GLY A 414 -0.95 0.69 -18.76
CA GLY A 414 -1.99 1.30 -17.92
C GLY A 414 -3.39 0.98 -18.42
N SER A 415 -3.64 1.12 -19.71
CA SER A 415 -4.95 0.79 -20.31
C SER A 415 -5.25 -0.70 -20.29
N LEU A 416 -4.24 -1.56 -20.43
CA LEU A 416 -4.40 -3.01 -20.25
C LEU A 416 -4.82 -3.36 -18.83
N PHE A 417 -4.21 -2.72 -17.83
CA PHE A 417 -4.56 -2.92 -16.43
C PHE A 417 -5.99 -2.44 -16.13
N ASP A 418 -6.37 -1.25 -16.62
CA ASP A 418 -7.72 -0.73 -16.47
C ASP A 418 -8.77 -1.66 -17.11
N TRP A 419 -8.49 -2.15 -18.31
CA TRP A 419 -9.34 -3.11 -19.00
C TRP A 419 -9.49 -4.43 -18.22
N LEU A 420 -8.39 -4.93 -17.65
CA LEU A 420 -8.40 -6.17 -16.86
C LEU A 420 -9.26 -6.00 -15.61
N VAL A 421 -9.14 -4.86 -14.92
CA VAL A 421 -10.00 -4.51 -13.78
C VAL A 421 -11.47 -4.44 -14.20
N GLU A 422 -11.78 -3.84 -15.35
CA GLU A 422 -13.15 -3.79 -15.88
C GLU A 422 -13.70 -5.20 -16.16
N LYS A 423 -12.92 -6.08 -16.78
CA LYS A 423 -13.32 -7.47 -17.04
C LYS A 423 -13.56 -8.27 -15.77
N ILE A 424 -12.70 -8.10 -14.76
CA ILE A 424 -12.90 -8.69 -13.44
C ILE A 424 -14.21 -8.19 -12.82
N ASN A 425 -14.47 -6.88 -12.85
CA ASN A 425 -15.69 -6.29 -12.31
C ASN A 425 -16.95 -6.81 -13.01
N VAL A 426 -16.94 -6.89 -14.34
CA VAL A 426 -18.06 -7.45 -15.13
C VAL A 426 -18.31 -8.91 -14.76
N SER A 427 -17.25 -9.72 -14.67
CA SER A 427 -17.36 -11.13 -14.26
C SER A 427 -17.96 -11.27 -12.87
N LEU A 428 -17.46 -10.49 -11.90
CA LEU A 428 -17.96 -10.50 -10.53
C LEU A 428 -19.39 -9.95 -10.38
N ALA A 429 -19.87 -9.10 -11.29
CA ALA A 429 -21.22 -8.53 -11.25
C ALA A 429 -22.29 -9.39 -11.94
N THR A 430 -21.89 -10.27 -12.86
CA THR A 430 -22.82 -11.04 -13.72
C THR A 430 -23.75 -11.92 -12.88
N GLY A 431 -25.07 -11.78 -13.11
CA GLY A 431 -26.10 -12.59 -12.45
C GLY A 431 -26.46 -12.18 -11.02
N LYS A 432 -26.00 -11.02 -10.53
CA LYS A 432 -26.20 -10.60 -9.12
C LYS A 432 -27.19 -9.45 -8.94
N GLN A 433 -28.11 -9.62 -7.98
CA GLN A 433 -29.02 -8.58 -7.51
C GLN A 433 -28.29 -7.67 -6.52
N HIS A 434 -28.40 -6.35 -6.70
CA HIS A 434 -27.79 -5.38 -5.79
C HIS A 434 -28.74 -5.17 -4.59
N THR A 435 -28.29 -5.56 -3.40
CA THR A 435 -29.07 -5.38 -2.15
C THR A 435 -28.96 -3.97 -1.59
N GLY A 436 -28.07 -3.13 -2.15
CA GLY A 436 -27.74 -1.80 -1.64
C GLY A 436 -26.83 -1.81 -0.40
N ARG A 437 -26.52 -2.99 0.16
CA ARG A 437 -25.63 -3.19 1.30
C ARG A 437 -24.23 -3.58 0.82
N SER A 438 -23.20 -3.02 1.44
CA SER A 438 -21.80 -3.26 1.07
C SER A 438 -20.85 -3.12 2.25
N ILE A 439 -19.79 -3.93 2.23
CA ILE A 439 -18.61 -3.77 3.08
C ILE A 439 -17.45 -3.48 2.13
N SER A 440 -16.86 -2.30 2.25
CA SER A 440 -15.72 -1.88 1.43
C SER A 440 -14.41 -2.13 2.17
N ILE A 441 -13.52 -2.96 1.62
CA ILE A 441 -12.18 -3.15 2.18
C ILE A 441 -11.21 -2.24 1.43
N LEU A 442 -10.53 -1.37 2.16
CA LEU A 442 -9.57 -0.43 1.61
C LEU A 442 -8.15 -0.84 1.98
N ASP A 443 -7.43 -1.37 0.99
CA ASP A 443 -5.98 -1.57 1.01
C ASP A 443 -5.32 -0.51 0.13
N ILE A 444 -4.58 0.41 0.74
CA ILE A 444 -3.88 1.49 0.03
C ILE A 444 -2.37 1.36 0.20
N TYR A 445 -1.63 1.99 -0.71
CA TYR A 445 -0.19 2.16 -0.56
C TYR A 445 0.14 2.74 0.82
N GLY A 446 1.13 2.13 1.50
CA GLY A 446 1.63 2.70 2.74
C GLY A 446 2.33 4.04 2.50
N PHE A 447 2.46 4.85 3.54
CA PHE A 447 3.27 6.06 3.49
C PHE A 447 4.72 5.74 3.06
N GLU A 448 5.29 6.54 2.15
CA GLU A 448 6.62 6.31 1.58
C GLU A 448 7.53 7.53 1.76
N SER A 449 8.75 7.29 2.25
CA SER A 449 9.78 8.32 2.36
C SER A 449 11.14 7.74 1.99
N PHE A 450 11.58 8.00 0.76
CA PHE A 450 12.87 7.58 0.22
C PHE A 450 13.89 8.73 0.25
N LYS A 451 15.16 8.43 -0.09
CA LYS A 451 16.21 9.47 -0.24
C LYS A 451 15.87 10.50 -1.34
N ARG A 452 15.15 10.08 -2.39
CA ARG A 452 14.59 10.93 -3.44
C ARG A 452 13.16 10.50 -3.70
N ASN A 453 12.21 11.42 -3.53
CA ASN A 453 10.78 11.17 -3.76
C ASN A 453 10.32 11.98 -4.97
N SER A 454 9.53 11.37 -5.85
CA SER A 454 8.99 12.02 -7.05
C SER A 454 7.48 12.27 -6.93
N PHE A 455 6.84 12.61 -8.05
CA PHE A 455 5.41 12.93 -8.13
C PHE A 455 4.53 11.77 -7.62
N GLU A 456 4.92 10.52 -7.89
CA GLU A 456 4.17 9.34 -7.45
C GLU A 456 4.13 9.22 -5.92
N GLN A 457 5.28 9.40 -5.24
CA GLN A 457 5.32 9.42 -3.77
C GLN A 457 4.51 10.58 -3.20
N PHE A 458 4.51 11.74 -3.86
CA PHE A 458 3.68 12.87 -3.43
C PHE A 458 2.19 12.51 -3.48
N CYS A 459 1.71 11.87 -4.55
CA CYS A 459 0.34 11.38 -4.66
C CYS A 459 0.01 10.32 -3.59
N ILE A 460 0.90 9.35 -3.37
CA ILE A 460 0.74 8.31 -2.34
C ILE A 460 0.62 8.93 -0.94
N ASN A 461 1.53 9.83 -0.58
CA ASN A 461 1.55 10.46 0.73
C ASN A 461 0.36 11.42 0.91
N TYR A 462 -0.08 12.09 -0.15
CA TYR A 462 -1.31 12.90 -0.12
C TYR A 462 -2.56 12.07 0.14
N ALA A 463 -2.68 10.87 -0.46
CA ALA A 463 -3.78 9.96 -0.18
C ALA A 463 -3.74 9.45 1.28
N ASN A 464 -2.56 9.06 1.77
CA ASN A 464 -2.37 8.66 3.17
C ASN A 464 -2.74 9.79 4.14
N GLU A 465 -2.34 11.03 3.85
CA GLU A 465 -2.71 12.20 4.66
C GLU A 465 -4.24 12.39 4.72
N ARG A 466 -4.95 12.18 3.60
CA ARG A 466 -6.41 12.31 3.55
C ARG A 466 -7.14 11.20 4.28
N LEU A 467 -6.64 9.97 4.21
CA LEU A 467 -7.19 8.85 4.96
C LEU A 467 -6.90 8.99 6.46
N GLN A 468 -5.70 9.46 6.83
CA GLN A 468 -5.37 9.78 8.21
C GLN A 468 -6.26 10.93 8.74
N GLN A 469 -6.55 11.93 7.91
CA GLN A 469 -7.49 13.00 8.26
C GLN A 469 -8.90 12.46 8.46
N HIS A 470 -9.39 11.54 7.61
CA HIS A 470 -10.69 10.92 7.76
C HIS A 470 -10.78 10.08 9.04
N PHE A 471 -9.75 9.32 9.37
CA PHE A 471 -9.61 8.66 10.66
C PHE A 471 -9.70 9.63 11.83
N ASN A 472 -8.90 10.70 11.80
CA ASN A 472 -8.91 11.72 12.86
C ASN A 472 -10.28 12.41 12.96
N ARG A 473 -10.96 12.67 11.83
CA ARG A 473 -12.30 13.27 11.84
C ARG A 473 -13.34 12.30 12.41
N HIS A 474 -13.26 11.02 12.07
CA HIS A 474 -14.19 10.01 12.57
C HIS A 474 -14.03 9.81 14.08
N LEU A 475 -12.78 9.68 14.56
CA LEU A 475 -12.51 9.47 15.99
C LEU A 475 -12.65 10.75 16.82
N PHE A 476 -12.26 11.92 16.28
CA PHE A 476 -12.10 13.16 17.06
C PHE A 476 -13.02 14.32 16.64
N LYS A 477 -13.84 14.17 15.58
CA LYS A 477 -14.79 15.18 15.07
C LYS A 477 -14.17 16.54 14.72
N LEU A 478 -12.96 16.55 14.17
CA LEU A 478 -12.24 17.78 13.80
C LEU A 478 -12.69 18.34 12.42
N ALA A 479 -12.87 19.65 12.32
CA ALA A 479 -13.20 20.37 11.07
C ALA A 479 -12.10 21.39 10.71
N GLN A 480 -11.74 21.51 9.42
CA GLN A 480 -10.81 22.53 8.90
C GLN A 480 -11.15 22.98 7.47
N GLU A 481 -10.90 24.25 7.17
CA GLU A 481 -11.11 24.91 5.88
C GLU A 481 -9.95 24.70 4.89
N LYS A 482 -10.23 24.86 3.58
CA LYS A 482 -9.27 24.58 2.49
C LYS A 482 -8.78 25.87 1.79
N PRO A 483 -7.51 26.28 1.97
CA PRO A 483 -6.87 27.24 1.08
C PRO A 483 -6.37 26.59 -0.24
N LEU A 484 -6.04 27.43 -1.22
CA LEU A 484 -5.37 27.05 -2.48
C LEU A 484 -4.08 26.26 -2.19
N GLY A 485 -3.83 25.18 -2.95
CA GLY A 485 -2.83 24.16 -2.60
C GLY A 485 -1.91 23.78 -3.75
N LEU A 486 -0.79 23.12 -3.42
CA LEU A 486 0.30 22.72 -4.32
C LEU A 486 -0.16 22.18 -5.69
N ILE A 487 -1.20 21.34 -5.73
CA ILE A 487 -1.76 20.78 -6.99
C ILE A 487 -2.24 21.87 -7.97
N SER A 488 -2.84 22.97 -7.49
CA SER A 488 -3.28 24.04 -8.40
C SER A 488 -2.08 24.75 -9.04
N LEU A 489 -1.02 25.00 -8.26
CA LEU A 489 0.22 25.60 -8.77
C LEU A 489 0.90 24.68 -9.79
N LEU A 490 0.89 23.36 -9.54
CA LEU A 490 1.40 22.36 -10.47
C LEU A 490 0.61 22.36 -11.79
N ASP A 491 -0.72 22.42 -11.73
CA ASP A 491 -1.58 22.43 -12.92
C ASP A 491 -1.43 23.70 -13.75
N GLU A 492 -1.27 24.86 -13.10
CA GLU A 492 -0.97 26.11 -13.79
C GLU A 492 0.38 26.05 -14.50
N GLU A 493 1.42 25.60 -13.81
CA GLU A 493 2.78 25.55 -14.35
C GLU A 493 2.91 24.50 -15.46
N SER A 494 2.19 23.38 -15.34
CA SER A 494 2.12 22.33 -16.36
C SER A 494 1.57 22.85 -17.69
N LYS A 495 0.75 23.90 -17.69
CA LYS A 495 0.17 24.48 -18.91
C LYS A 495 1.09 25.49 -19.60
N PHE A 496 2.17 25.92 -18.95
CA PHE A 496 3.06 26.92 -19.51
C PHE A 496 4.14 26.26 -20.40
N PRO A 497 4.20 26.54 -21.72
CA PRO A 497 5.07 25.81 -22.65
C PRO A 497 6.57 25.90 -22.36
N LYS A 498 7.02 26.98 -21.70
CA LYS A 498 8.42 27.20 -21.32
C LYS A 498 8.69 26.93 -19.84
N ALA A 499 7.74 26.35 -19.11
CA ALA A 499 7.96 26.00 -17.71
C ALA A 499 8.98 24.87 -17.60
N THR A 500 9.79 24.96 -16.56
CA THR A 500 10.79 23.96 -16.20
C THR A 500 10.57 23.55 -14.75
N HIS A 501 11.13 22.41 -14.33
CA HIS A 501 11.09 22.01 -12.93
C HIS A 501 11.61 23.10 -11.97
N LEU A 502 12.60 23.90 -12.40
CA LEU A 502 13.12 25.03 -11.62
C LEU A 502 12.10 26.16 -11.48
N THR A 503 11.39 26.54 -12.56
CA THR A 503 10.36 27.57 -12.47
C THR A 503 9.21 27.13 -11.57
N PHE A 504 8.85 25.85 -11.64
CA PHE A 504 7.87 25.24 -10.73
C PHE A 504 8.32 25.32 -9.27
N ALA A 505 9.54 24.89 -8.94
CA ALA A 505 10.08 24.94 -7.58
C ALA A 505 10.12 26.38 -7.03
N MET A 506 10.50 27.36 -7.85
CA MET A 506 10.49 28.78 -7.48
C MET A 506 9.08 29.28 -7.19
N LYS A 507 8.10 28.90 -8.02
CA LYS A 507 6.69 29.24 -7.83
C LYS A 507 6.13 28.67 -6.54
N LEU A 508 6.42 27.39 -6.23
CA LEU A 508 6.04 26.79 -4.95
C LEU A 508 6.63 27.56 -3.77
N LYS A 509 7.94 27.87 -3.84
CA LYS A 509 8.62 28.63 -2.79
C LYS A 509 8.03 30.03 -2.60
N GLN A 510 7.67 30.71 -3.68
CA GLN A 510 7.07 32.04 -3.63
C GLN A 510 5.69 32.03 -2.94
N HIS A 511 4.85 31.05 -3.29
CA HIS A 511 3.45 31.01 -2.86
C HIS A 511 3.23 30.29 -1.52
N LEU A 512 4.10 29.35 -1.13
CA LEU A 512 3.92 28.51 0.06
C LEU A 512 4.88 28.80 1.22
N LYS A 513 5.76 29.81 1.11
CA LYS A 513 6.76 30.15 2.15
C LYS A 513 6.19 30.42 3.55
N SER A 514 4.95 30.88 3.65
CA SER A 514 4.29 31.17 4.94
C SER A 514 3.67 29.95 5.60
N ASN A 515 3.57 28.83 4.87
CA ASN A 515 2.98 27.60 5.38
C ASN A 515 4.00 26.83 6.25
N ARG A 516 3.66 26.59 7.51
CA ARG A 516 4.53 25.89 8.50
C ARG A 516 4.91 24.46 8.08
N CYS A 517 4.13 23.84 7.22
CA CYS A 517 4.35 22.47 6.75
C CYS A 517 5.14 22.42 5.42
N PHE A 518 5.50 23.56 4.84
CA PHE A 518 6.22 23.63 3.57
C PHE A 518 7.59 24.29 3.74
N LYS A 519 8.61 23.74 3.08
CA LYS A 519 9.95 24.31 3.02
C LYS A 519 10.51 24.20 1.60
N GLY A 520 10.88 25.32 0.99
CA GLY A 520 11.53 25.33 -0.32
C GLY A 520 13.03 25.05 -0.20
N GLU A 521 13.54 24.06 -0.93
CA GLU A 521 14.95 23.64 -0.89
C GLU A 521 15.74 24.19 -2.09
N ARG A 522 17.06 23.99 -2.09
CA ARG A 522 17.93 24.37 -3.22
C ARG A 522 17.84 23.32 -4.33
N GLY A 523 18.22 23.71 -5.56
CA GLY A 523 18.40 22.75 -6.66
C GLY A 523 17.10 22.18 -7.25
N GLY A 524 15.95 22.85 -7.08
CA GLY A 524 14.68 22.36 -7.62
C GLY A 524 14.00 21.30 -6.75
N ALA A 525 14.13 21.37 -5.44
CA ALA A 525 13.46 20.47 -4.51
C ALA A 525 12.60 21.24 -3.49
N PHE A 526 11.69 20.54 -2.83
CA PHE A 526 10.91 21.06 -1.70
C PHE A 526 10.63 19.96 -0.68
N SER A 527 10.40 20.36 0.57
CA SER A 527 10.09 19.46 1.68
C SER A 527 8.69 19.75 2.21
N ILE A 528 7.93 18.68 2.52
CA ILE A 528 6.63 18.77 3.20
C ILE A 528 6.73 18.03 4.53
N ARG A 529 6.24 18.66 5.60
CA ARG A 529 6.01 18.00 6.88
C ARG A 529 4.63 17.33 6.87
N HIS A 530 4.64 16.01 6.72
CA HIS A 530 3.46 15.15 6.79
C HIS A 530 3.19 14.70 8.23
N TYR A 531 2.04 14.03 8.46
CA TYR A 531 1.75 13.40 9.74
C TYR A 531 2.81 12.37 10.19
N ALA A 532 3.46 11.72 9.22
CA ALA A 532 4.49 10.70 9.46
C ALA A 532 5.94 11.22 9.38
N GLY A 533 6.13 12.55 9.28
CA GLY A 533 7.46 13.16 9.24
C GLY A 533 7.71 14.05 8.03
N GLU A 534 8.93 14.60 7.94
CA GLU A 534 9.35 15.45 6.82
C GLU A 534 9.81 14.60 5.63
N VAL A 535 9.31 14.92 4.43
CA VAL A 535 9.66 14.22 3.19
C VAL A 535 10.16 15.21 2.15
N LEU A 536 11.31 14.89 1.54
CA LEU A 536 11.95 15.67 0.49
C LEU A 536 11.52 15.20 -0.90
N TYR A 537 10.99 16.10 -1.73
CA TYR A 537 10.54 15.84 -3.10
C TYR A 537 11.40 16.57 -4.13
N ASP A 538 11.72 15.86 -5.22
CA ASP A 538 12.46 16.38 -6.38
C ASP A 538 11.49 16.80 -7.48
N THR A 539 11.56 18.04 -7.95
CA THR A 539 10.65 18.56 -8.99
C THR A 539 10.97 18.11 -10.41
N GLY A 540 12.11 17.44 -10.64
CA GLY A 540 12.72 17.22 -11.96
C GLY A 540 11.79 16.63 -13.03
N GLU A 541 10.80 15.82 -12.64
CA GLU A 541 9.84 15.19 -13.56
C GLU A 541 8.37 15.52 -13.23
N PHE A 542 8.11 16.47 -12.32
CA PHE A 542 6.74 16.75 -11.85
C PHE A 542 5.84 17.28 -12.97
N LEU A 543 6.35 18.17 -13.83
CA LEU A 543 5.55 18.78 -14.89
C LEU A 543 5.23 17.76 -15.99
N GLU A 544 6.22 16.99 -16.39
CA GLU A 544 6.13 15.95 -17.42
C GLU A 544 5.14 14.86 -16.97
N LYS A 545 5.30 14.34 -15.74
CA LYS A 545 4.41 13.33 -15.17
C LYS A 545 2.99 13.83 -14.95
N ASN A 546 2.80 15.11 -14.68
CA ASN A 546 1.46 15.68 -14.49
C ASN A 546 0.72 15.96 -15.81
N ARG A 547 1.46 16.22 -16.90
CA ARG A 547 0.89 16.45 -18.24
C ARG A 547 0.30 15.17 -18.85
N ASP A 548 0.96 14.03 -18.66
CA ASP A 548 0.56 12.69 -19.15
C ASP A 548 -0.01 12.73 -20.59
N ALA A 549 0.68 13.46 -21.45
CA ALA A 549 0.20 13.77 -22.78
C ALA A 549 0.75 12.74 -23.76
N LEU A 550 -0.12 11.87 -24.27
CA LEU A 550 0.17 11.12 -25.47
C LEU A 550 0.12 12.02 -26.69
N HIS A 551 1.11 11.84 -27.57
CA HIS A 551 1.14 12.48 -28.88
C HIS A 551 -0.02 11.97 -29.76
N SER A 552 -0.59 12.86 -30.57
CA SER A 552 -1.73 12.54 -31.45
C SER A 552 -1.46 11.37 -32.40
N GLU A 553 -0.21 11.19 -32.79
CA GLU A 553 0.29 10.13 -33.66
C GLU A 553 0.12 8.76 -33.02
N ILE A 554 0.34 8.65 -31.71
CA ILE A 554 0.13 7.40 -30.95
C ILE A 554 -1.35 7.05 -30.92
N VAL A 555 -2.23 8.03 -30.67
CA VAL A 555 -3.68 7.79 -30.65
C VAL A 555 -4.15 7.31 -32.02
N GLN A 556 -3.72 7.97 -33.09
CA GLN A 556 -4.04 7.57 -34.46
C GLN A 556 -3.50 6.18 -34.82
N LEU A 557 -2.28 5.84 -34.37
CA LEU A 557 -1.71 4.51 -34.55
C LEU A 557 -2.61 3.45 -33.91
N LEU A 558 -3.02 3.65 -32.66
CA LEU A 558 -3.86 2.70 -31.94
C LEU A 558 -5.26 2.59 -32.53
N SER A 559 -5.88 3.70 -32.94
CA SER A 559 -7.19 3.71 -33.60
C SER A 559 -7.21 3.01 -34.96
N SER A 560 -6.05 2.92 -35.64
CA SER A 560 -5.94 2.30 -36.97
C SER A 560 -5.51 0.84 -36.96
N CYS A 561 -5.20 0.27 -35.79
CA CYS A 561 -4.87 -1.15 -35.64
C CYS A 561 -6.08 -2.01 -36.02
N THR A 562 -5.96 -2.94 -36.96
CA THR A 562 -7.10 -3.79 -37.41
C THR A 562 -6.99 -5.25 -36.96
N ALA A 563 -5.82 -5.67 -36.49
CA ALA A 563 -5.54 -7.06 -36.15
C ALA A 563 -5.82 -7.42 -34.67
N CYS A 564 -5.90 -6.42 -33.77
CA CYS A 564 -6.13 -6.62 -32.33
C CYS A 564 -7.19 -5.64 -31.82
N GLN A 565 -8.14 -6.12 -31.00
CA GLN A 565 -9.27 -5.30 -30.51
C GLN A 565 -8.89 -4.40 -29.33
N LEU A 566 -7.89 -4.80 -28.52
CA LEU A 566 -7.44 -4.03 -27.35
C LEU A 566 -6.88 -2.63 -27.70
N PRO A 567 -5.95 -2.47 -28.67
CA PRO A 567 -5.47 -1.16 -29.10
C PRO A 567 -6.59 -0.20 -29.53
N GLN A 568 -7.58 -0.71 -30.27
CA GLN A 568 -8.76 0.08 -30.66
C GLN A 568 -9.60 0.50 -29.44
N TRP A 569 -9.80 -0.42 -28.50
CA TRP A 569 -10.49 -0.12 -27.25
C TRP A 569 -9.74 0.94 -26.44
N PHE A 570 -8.41 0.84 -26.30
CA PHE A 570 -7.57 1.84 -25.64
C PHE A 570 -7.74 3.23 -26.26
N ALA A 571 -7.75 3.30 -27.60
CA ALA A 571 -7.99 4.55 -28.31
C ALA A 571 -9.41 5.09 -28.08
N SER A 572 -10.43 4.22 -28.07
CA SER A 572 -11.81 4.62 -27.82
C SER A 572 -12.02 5.18 -26.41
N VAL A 573 -11.33 4.65 -25.39
CA VAL A 573 -11.38 5.13 -24.00
C VAL A 573 -10.78 6.54 -23.91
N LEU A 574 -9.68 6.79 -24.63
CA LEU A 574 -9.11 8.14 -24.75
C LEU A 574 -10.12 9.11 -25.37
N GLU A 575 -10.73 8.75 -26.51
CA GLU A 575 -11.70 9.60 -27.21
C GLU A 575 -12.99 9.85 -26.40
N GLN A 576 -13.45 8.86 -25.62
CA GLN A 576 -14.62 9.00 -24.73
C GLN A 576 -14.31 9.89 -23.52
N SER A 577 -13.11 9.78 -22.95
CA SER A 577 -12.66 10.65 -21.86
C SER A 577 -12.61 12.13 -22.31
N GLU A 578 -12.36 12.38 -23.60
CA GLU A 578 -12.41 13.72 -24.21
C GLU A 578 -13.83 14.22 -24.49
N LYS A 579 -14.82 13.32 -24.67
CA LYS A 579 -16.23 13.66 -24.93
C LYS A 579 -17.03 13.95 -23.65
N ILE A 580 -16.84 13.17 -22.58
CA ILE A 580 -17.59 13.32 -21.31
C ILE A 580 -17.29 14.67 -20.62
N THR A 581 -16.11 15.24 -20.83
CA THR A 581 -15.75 16.58 -20.34
C THR A 581 -16.47 17.71 -21.07
N ASN A 582 -17.10 17.47 -22.22
CA ASN A 582 -17.80 18.49 -23.01
C ASN A 582 -19.26 18.70 -22.59
N SER A 583 -19.87 17.76 -21.86
CA SER A 583 -21.31 17.78 -21.56
C SER A 583 -21.70 18.46 -20.23
N SER A 584 -20.74 18.91 -19.42
CA SER A 584 -21.03 19.49 -18.10
C SER A 584 -20.39 20.87 -17.90
N PHE A 585 -21.25 21.90 -17.94
CA PHE A 585 -21.17 23.28 -17.40
C PHE A 585 -20.95 24.49 -18.35
N GLN A 586 -22.04 25.29 -18.41
CA GLN A 586 -22.20 26.75 -18.34
C GLN A 586 -21.25 27.72 -19.07
N LEU A 587 -21.90 28.66 -19.76
CA LEU A 587 -21.42 29.83 -20.50
C LEU A 587 -20.28 30.60 -19.78
N GLY A 588 -19.16 30.82 -20.49
CA GLY A 588 -18.28 31.98 -20.23
C GLY A 588 -16.80 31.76 -19.91
N ARG A 589 -16.19 30.58 -20.16
CA ARG A 589 -14.72 30.42 -20.10
C ARG A 589 -14.16 29.88 -21.42
N PRO A 590 -12.97 30.35 -21.87
CA PRO A 590 -12.42 29.97 -23.16
C PRO A 590 -12.02 28.49 -23.22
N ALA A 591 -12.00 27.98 -24.45
CA ALA A 591 -11.92 26.58 -24.85
C ALA A 591 -10.86 25.72 -24.15
N TYR A 592 -11.25 24.46 -23.92
CA TYR A 592 -10.44 23.24 -24.07
C TYR A 592 -9.22 23.08 -23.15
N GLN A 593 -9.31 22.24 -22.12
CA GLN A 593 -8.11 21.80 -21.35
C GLN A 593 -8.19 20.31 -20.99
N LYS A 594 -7.24 19.51 -21.50
CA LYS A 594 -6.95 18.16 -21.02
C LYS A 594 -6.72 18.21 -19.49
N GLN A 595 -7.45 17.42 -18.72
CA GLN A 595 -7.26 17.34 -17.27
C GLN A 595 -5.91 16.69 -16.95
N SER A 596 -5.14 17.31 -16.05
CA SER A 596 -3.86 16.77 -15.57
C SER A 596 -4.05 15.52 -14.70
N VAL A 597 -2.98 14.74 -14.53
CA VAL A 597 -2.98 13.56 -13.65
C VAL A 597 -3.32 13.96 -12.22
N ALA A 598 -2.72 15.02 -11.69
CA ALA A 598 -2.97 15.46 -10.32
C ALA A 598 -4.43 15.89 -10.10
N THR A 599 -5.06 16.54 -11.08
CA THR A 599 -6.49 16.89 -11.00
C THR A 599 -7.38 15.65 -11.06
N LYS A 600 -7.11 14.70 -11.98
CA LYS A 600 -7.85 13.43 -12.06
C LYS A 600 -7.74 12.63 -10.75
N PHE A 601 -6.51 12.46 -10.26
CA PHE A 601 -6.21 11.78 -9.00
C PHE A 601 -6.91 12.43 -7.81
N LYS A 602 -6.84 13.77 -7.70
CA LYS A 602 -7.54 14.52 -6.65
C LYS A 602 -9.05 14.31 -6.72
N GLY A 603 -9.63 14.27 -7.92
CA GLY A 603 -11.05 14.01 -8.15
C GLY A 603 -11.46 12.58 -7.75
N GLN A 604 -10.68 11.57 -8.15
CA GLN A 604 -10.90 10.17 -7.76
C GLN A 604 -10.80 9.98 -6.25
N LEU A 605 -9.75 10.53 -5.62
CA LEU A 605 -9.58 10.48 -4.17
C LEU A 605 -10.75 11.16 -3.46
N PHE A 606 -11.22 12.31 -3.95
CA PHE A 606 -12.39 12.99 -3.38
C PHE A 606 -13.65 12.11 -3.42
N LYS A 607 -13.92 11.44 -4.55
CA LYS A 607 -15.05 10.49 -4.66
C LYS A 607 -14.91 9.32 -3.68
N LEU A 608 -13.72 8.74 -3.57
CA LEU A 608 -13.43 7.69 -2.59
C LEU A 608 -13.70 8.18 -1.16
N MET A 609 -13.22 9.37 -0.80
CA MET A 609 -13.49 9.93 0.54
C MET A 609 -14.98 10.11 0.80
N GLN A 610 -15.76 10.58 -0.20
CA GLN A 610 -17.21 10.71 -0.06
C GLN A 610 -17.90 9.35 0.16
N GLN A 611 -17.45 8.31 -0.55
CA GLN A 611 -17.96 6.95 -0.35
C GLN A 611 -17.66 6.47 1.07
N LEU A 612 -16.42 6.59 1.54
CA LEU A 612 -16.04 6.20 2.91
C LEU A 612 -16.82 6.98 3.98
N GLU A 613 -17.05 8.28 3.77
CA GLU A 613 -17.86 9.12 4.67
C GLU A 613 -19.33 8.71 4.75
N SER A 614 -19.84 7.94 3.79
CA SER A 614 -21.19 7.35 3.82
C SER A 614 -21.26 5.97 4.48
N THR A 615 -20.15 5.48 5.01
CA THR A 615 -20.05 4.17 5.68
C THR A 615 -19.69 4.31 7.15
N THR A 616 -19.95 3.27 7.93
CA THR A 616 -19.36 3.09 9.27
C THR A 616 -17.96 2.46 9.11
N PRO A 617 -16.88 3.16 9.52
CA PRO A 617 -15.51 2.70 9.30
C PRO A 617 -14.97 1.88 10.48
N HIS A 618 -14.27 0.81 10.14
CA HIS A 618 -13.52 -0.08 11.02
C HIS A 618 -12.03 0.03 10.68
N PHE A 619 -11.16 0.30 11.66
CA PHE A 619 -9.76 0.64 11.38
C PHE A 619 -8.78 -0.45 11.82
N ILE A 620 -7.86 -0.81 10.91
CA ILE A 620 -6.73 -1.70 11.19
C ILE A 620 -5.41 -0.97 10.89
N ARG A 621 -4.53 -0.89 11.90
CA ARG A 621 -3.17 -0.33 11.82
C ARG A 621 -2.15 -1.45 11.80
N CYS A 622 -1.57 -1.68 10.63
CA CYS A 622 -0.50 -2.62 10.40
C CYS A 622 0.86 -1.99 10.76
N ILE A 623 1.69 -2.73 11.50
CA ILE A 623 2.99 -2.29 12.00
C ILE A 623 4.08 -3.24 11.49
N LYS A 624 5.14 -2.66 10.92
CA LYS A 624 6.34 -3.38 10.48
C LYS A 624 7.31 -3.53 11.65
N PRO A 625 7.64 -4.74 12.13
CA PRO A 625 8.49 -4.87 13.32
C PRO A 625 9.97 -4.61 13.05
N ASN A 626 10.47 -4.80 11.82
CA ASN A 626 11.86 -4.55 11.47
C ASN A 626 12.02 -4.26 9.97
N ASN A 627 13.07 -3.53 9.58
CA ASN A 627 13.28 -3.19 8.17
C ASN A 627 13.89 -4.32 7.33
N LYS A 628 14.45 -5.36 7.98
CA LYS A 628 15.11 -6.49 7.34
C LYS A 628 14.14 -7.57 6.86
N GLN A 629 12.85 -7.47 7.21
CA GLN A 629 11.81 -8.46 6.91
C GLN A 629 12.12 -9.86 7.48
N ILE A 630 12.77 -9.91 8.66
CA ILE A 630 13.16 -11.17 9.30
C ILE A 630 12.15 -11.53 10.39
N PRO A 631 11.69 -12.80 10.48
CA PRO A 631 10.83 -13.25 11.57
C PRO A 631 11.48 -13.09 12.95
N GLY A 632 10.67 -12.81 13.98
CA GLY A 632 11.13 -12.72 15.38
C GLY A 632 11.97 -11.48 15.74
N ALA A 633 12.41 -10.69 14.76
CA ALA A 633 13.12 -9.44 15.01
C ALA A 633 12.14 -8.26 15.23
N PHE A 634 12.38 -7.47 16.28
CA PHE A 634 11.55 -6.32 16.66
C PHE A 634 12.41 -5.10 17.00
N GLU A 635 12.40 -4.10 16.12
CA GLU A 635 13.12 -2.84 16.25
C GLU A 635 12.25 -1.82 17.01
N LYS A 636 12.49 -1.72 18.34
CA LYS A 636 11.73 -0.86 19.27
C LYS A 636 11.50 0.57 18.73
N ASP A 637 12.54 1.24 18.22
CA ASP A 637 12.46 2.61 17.73
C ASP A 637 11.60 2.74 16.46
N LEU A 638 11.76 1.81 15.51
CA LEU A 638 10.98 1.77 14.27
C LEU A 638 9.49 1.56 14.56
N VAL A 639 9.16 0.65 15.48
CA VAL A 639 7.78 0.40 15.87
C VAL A 639 7.20 1.61 16.60
N LEU A 640 7.96 2.23 17.49
CA LEU A 640 7.49 3.41 18.22
C LEU A 640 7.22 4.60 17.29
N GLU A 641 8.06 4.82 16.28
CA GLU A 641 7.84 5.85 15.26
C GLU A 641 6.54 5.61 14.47
N GLN A 642 6.28 4.36 14.08
CA GLN A 642 5.02 3.97 13.43
C GLN A 642 3.80 4.16 14.35
N LEU A 643 3.89 3.82 15.64
CA LEU A 643 2.78 4.00 16.60
C LEU A 643 2.42 5.48 16.77
N ARG A 644 3.44 6.36 16.75
CA ARG A 644 3.25 7.83 16.77
C ARG A 644 2.60 8.31 15.48
N SER A 645 3.12 7.92 14.33
CA SER A 645 2.61 8.38 13.03
C SER A 645 1.19 7.87 12.74
N CYS A 646 0.88 6.61 13.05
CA CYS A 646 -0.47 6.05 12.88
C CYS A 646 -1.50 6.58 13.89
N GLY A 647 -1.06 7.37 14.89
CA GLY A 647 -1.93 7.96 15.91
C GLY A 647 -2.44 6.96 16.95
N VAL A 648 -1.88 5.75 17.03
CA VAL A 648 -2.35 4.68 17.94
C VAL A 648 -2.31 5.15 19.40
N LEU A 649 -1.22 5.79 19.81
CA LEU A 649 -1.07 6.31 21.17
C LEU A 649 -2.15 7.33 21.53
N GLU A 650 -2.55 8.17 20.58
CA GLU A 650 -3.57 9.19 20.79
C GLU A 650 -4.97 8.59 20.83
N VAL A 651 -5.24 7.57 20.00
CA VAL A 651 -6.49 6.80 20.07
C VAL A 651 -6.68 6.18 21.44
N VAL A 652 -5.65 5.53 22.00
CA VAL A 652 -5.76 4.88 23.31
C VAL A 652 -5.99 5.93 24.41
N ARG A 653 -5.29 7.08 24.35
CA ARG A 653 -5.49 8.20 25.30
C ARG A 653 -6.92 8.73 25.28
N ILE A 654 -7.47 8.97 24.09
CA ILE A 654 -8.82 9.52 23.92
C ILE A 654 -9.90 8.50 24.26
N SER A 655 -9.69 7.24 23.88
CA SER A 655 -10.62 6.15 24.22
C SER A 655 -10.70 5.94 25.75
N ARG A 656 -9.61 6.19 26.48
CA ARG A 656 -9.57 6.08 27.94
C ARG A 656 -10.18 7.29 28.66
N SER A 657 -10.06 8.50 28.09
CA SER A 657 -10.62 9.73 28.68
C SER A 657 -12.07 10.00 28.26
N GLY A 658 -12.55 9.36 27.20
CA GLY A 658 -13.90 9.50 26.67
C GLY A 658 -14.84 8.34 26.98
N TYR A 659 -16.06 8.44 26.44
CA TYR A 659 -17.04 7.35 26.39
C TYR A 659 -17.24 6.97 24.92
N PRO A 660 -16.44 6.03 24.39
CA PRO A 660 -16.43 5.69 22.96
C PRO A 660 -17.73 5.03 22.51
N THR A 661 -18.32 4.17 23.35
CA THR A 661 -19.63 3.55 23.08
C THR A 661 -20.74 4.53 23.40
N ARG A 662 -21.53 4.91 22.40
CA ARG A 662 -22.72 5.75 22.55
C ARG A 662 -23.92 5.00 22.00
N MET A 663 -24.91 4.78 22.85
CA MET A 663 -26.17 4.16 22.47
C MET A 663 -27.31 5.09 22.85
N THR A 664 -28.38 5.08 22.07
CA THR A 664 -29.62 5.75 22.48
C THR A 664 -30.26 4.96 23.63
N HIS A 665 -31.05 5.65 24.47
CA HIS A 665 -31.79 4.99 25.55
C HIS A 665 -32.73 3.89 25.03
N GLN A 666 -33.31 4.06 23.84
CA GLN A 666 -34.16 3.04 23.21
C GLN A 666 -33.38 1.78 22.82
N GLU A 667 -32.20 1.91 22.23
CA GLU A 667 -31.34 0.76 21.87
C GLU A 667 -30.86 0.02 23.12
N PHE A 668 -30.47 0.76 24.16
CA PHE A 668 -30.03 0.16 25.42
C PHE A 668 -31.14 -0.65 26.11
N THR A 669 -32.40 -0.21 26.01
CA THR A 669 -33.56 -0.87 26.63
C THR A 669 -34.02 -2.13 25.88
N ARG A 670 -33.64 -2.28 24.59
CA ARG A 670 -33.98 -3.47 23.78
C ARG A 670 -33.01 -4.63 23.96
N ARG A 671 -31.79 -4.36 24.43
CA ARG A 671 -30.81 -5.37 24.85
C ARG A 671 -31.08 -5.76 26.30
#